data_AF-A0A358SYM9-F1
#
_entry.id   AF-A0A358SYM9-F1
#
_cell.length_a   1.000
_cell.length_b   1.000
_cell.length_c   1.000
_cell.angle_alpha   90.00
_cell.angle_beta   90.00
_cell.angle_gamma   90.00
#
_symmetry.space_group_name_H-M   'P 1'
#
loop_
_entity.id
_entity.type
_entity.pdbx_description
1 polymer ?
#
loop_
_entity_poly.entity_id
_entity_poly.type
_entity_poly.pdbx_seq_one_letter_code
_entity_poly.pdbx_strand_id
1 'polypeptide(L)'
;MTPHAKAQNRIPACPARSVSIVHLLPGDFDNAELKDFMVSDLPDGALSVVTGGSKPVSAVLTSAPIKAAFPFNRLLAGANAALGPRDRLELAAQVKNETGWSPWFEFGGFSQAGETASVKDQQNPFGRMETDVVTLAAKARYLRYRVTLRAEAGSRAFLRLVSVTYTDASAPYNEACAVGKPASFKPVRLNVPRYSQMSQQVNYSKDICSPASLTMLLNHFGLKTQVLETAAGVLDTAENIYGNWTFNTMYAGSKGLYAWPARFNSLEEARLYLAAGIPLAASVTFGPDELKKAPLKKTKGHLLVIRGFDGKGNVLVNDPAAPDEKTVERVYDRKEFAGAWLKNKYGTAYVLAPLERMPLTARLPLAGLFSAPPGSGKGGEPGLIESQILPLEKISCAGARGAWLEVSAPEQPRGGKPGDKVHAPYAGWMETGTAAFLPLAEPDAVVKNKKAALDEGPLSELSIGARVRILGREKNTFVRILLPGGDTALISEKDLNFLPVKPAPAELRKKILGTARQFLGDRYYWGGRSGYGIDCSGLVNLAYRVWGLDLPRNAADQFVYGRQASRESLKPADLVFSTEKNNFTGINHVMLYAGGGMLVEATQDTGSVREVSFKEKFGLDFAKVKNGQVINGKKIFFRTVMKK
;
A
#
# COMPACT_ATOMS: atom_id res chain seq x y z
N MET A 1 -1.09 -25.80 29.45
CA MET A 1 -1.31 -25.42 28.04
C MET A 1 -0.07 -25.75 27.22
N THR A 2 -0.18 -26.65 26.24
CA THR A 2 0.93 -27.07 25.38
C THR A 2 1.44 -25.91 24.50
N PRO A 3 2.71 -25.91 24.06
CA PRO A 3 3.27 -24.88 23.17
C PRO A 3 2.46 -24.70 21.87
N HIS A 4 1.79 -25.76 21.38
CA HIS A 4 0.91 -25.71 20.22
C HIS A 4 -0.35 -24.86 20.42
N ALA A 5 -0.95 -24.84 21.61
CA ALA A 5 -2.11 -23.98 21.91
C ALA A 5 -1.75 -22.48 21.93
N LYS A 6 -0.49 -22.13 22.23
CA LYS A 6 0.01 -20.74 22.17
C LYS A 6 0.33 -20.26 20.74
N ALA A 7 0.48 -21.17 19.78
CA ALA A 7 0.76 -20.84 18.36
C ALA A 7 -0.53 -20.68 17.52
N GLN A 8 -1.64 -21.30 17.93
CA GLN A 8 -2.95 -21.08 17.30
C GLN A 8 -3.47 -19.64 17.50
N ASN A 9 -3.12 -18.99 18.62
CA ASN A 9 -3.54 -17.62 18.97
C ASN A 9 -2.71 -16.48 18.34
N ARG A 10 -1.85 -16.74 17.34
CA ARG A 10 -0.91 -15.74 16.80
C ARG A 10 -1.14 -15.32 15.34
N ILE A 11 -1.98 -16.02 14.59
CA ILE A 11 -2.39 -15.55 13.26
C ILE A 11 -3.49 -14.51 13.46
N PRO A 12 -3.54 -13.43 12.65
CA PRO A 12 -4.68 -12.54 12.67
C PRO A 12 -5.98 -13.33 12.57
N ALA A 13 -6.87 -13.13 13.55
CA ALA A 13 -8.21 -13.71 13.61
C ALA A 13 -9.16 -13.19 12.49
N CYS A 14 -8.60 -12.49 11.51
CA CYS A 14 -9.30 -11.64 10.55
C CYS A 14 -8.89 -11.99 9.11
N PRO A 15 -9.29 -13.16 8.59
CA PRO A 15 -9.05 -13.51 7.20
C PRO A 15 -9.76 -12.52 6.27
N ALA A 16 -9.11 -12.17 5.16
CA ALA A 16 -9.70 -11.30 4.16
C ALA A 16 -10.81 -12.05 3.39
N ARG A 17 -11.93 -11.38 3.15
CA ARG A 17 -13.01 -11.85 2.26
C ARG A 17 -12.83 -11.35 0.85
N SER A 18 -12.17 -10.19 0.72
CA SER A 18 -11.94 -9.50 -0.54
C SER A 18 -10.51 -9.00 -0.64
N VAL A 19 -9.96 -8.99 -1.85
CA VAL A 19 -8.65 -8.40 -2.16
C VAL A 19 -8.79 -7.60 -3.45
N SER A 20 -8.26 -6.38 -3.42
CA SER A 20 -8.16 -5.50 -4.57
C SER A 20 -6.72 -5.48 -5.08
N ILE A 21 -6.55 -5.72 -6.37
CA ILE A 21 -5.29 -5.62 -7.11
C ILE A 21 -5.38 -4.38 -7.98
N VAL A 22 -4.31 -3.58 -7.99
CA VAL A 22 -4.21 -2.34 -8.75
C VAL A 22 -2.85 -2.31 -9.43
N HIS A 23 -2.87 -2.23 -10.76
CA HIS A 23 -1.71 -2.10 -11.63
C HIS A 23 -1.73 -0.70 -12.26
N LEU A 24 -0.70 0.10 -12.03
CA LEU A 24 -0.62 1.50 -12.50
C LEU A 24 0.80 1.96 -12.86
N LEU A 25 1.81 1.11 -12.68
CA LEU A 25 3.21 1.42 -12.94
C LEU A 25 3.77 0.50 -14.04
N PRO A 26 4.80 0.91 -14.79
CA PRO A 26 5.35 0.13 -15.89
C PRO A 26 5.63 -1.34 -15.53
N GLY A 27 6.27 -1.57 -14.37
CA GLY A 27 6.62 -2.91 -13.91
C GLY A 27 5.41 -3.82 -13.60
N ASP A 28 4.20 -3.27 -13.46
CA ASP A 28 2.96 -4.05 -13.29
C ASP A 28 2.56 -4.79 -14.58
N PHE A 29 3.15 -4.40 -15.72
CA PHE A 29 2.82 -4.92 -17.04
C PHE A 29 3.96 -5.70 -17.70
N ASP A 30 5.09 -5.94 -17.02
CA ASP A 30 6.27 -6.62 -17.58
C ASP A 30 5.96 -8.02 -18.15
N ASN A 31 5.01 -8.73 -17.54
CA ASN A 31 4.59 -10.07 -17.96
C ASN A 31 3.28 -10.07 -18.78
N ALA A 32 2.76 -8.90 -19.15
CA ALA A 32 1.56 -8.79 -19.97
C ALA A 32 1.87 -8.99 -21.45
N GLU A 33 0.92 -9.53 -22.19
CA GLU A 33 0.95 -9.51 -23.65
C GLU A 33 0.48 -8.13 -24.12
N LEU A 34 1.36 -7.41 -24.80
CA LEU A 34 1.12 -6.05 -25.30
C LEU A 34 1.10 -6.04 -26.82
N LYS A 35 0.01 -5.58 -27.41
CA LYS A 35 -0.13 -5.32 -28.84
C LYS A 35 -0.42 -3.83 -29.05
N ASP A 36 0.41 -3.17 -29.86
CA ASP A 36 0.33 -1.74 -30.20
C ASP A 36 0.34 -0.80 -28.97
N PHE A 37 0.90 -1.27 -27.85
CA PHE A 37 1.26 -0.49 -26.67
C PHE A 37 2.77 -0.28 -26.60
N MET A 38 3.19 0.85 -26.03
CA MET A 38 4.56 1.09 -25.58
C MET A 38 4.57 1.62 -24.14
N VAL A 39 5.65 1.37 -23.41
CA VAL A 39 5.86 1.94 -22.07
C VAL A 39 5.89 3.47 -22.18
N SER A 40 5.25 4.13 -21.24
CA SER A 40 5.18 5.59 -21.16
C SER A 40 5.55 6.07 -19.76
N ASP A 41 5.83 7.37 -19.68
CA ASP A 41 6.20 8.03 -18.44
C ASP A 41 4.97 8.61 -17.74
N LEU A 42 5.03 8.63 -16.41
CA LEU A 42 4.04 9.31 -15.58
C LEU A 42 4.15 10.83 -15.75
N PRO A 43 3.06 11.60 -15.55
CA PRO A 43 1.78 11.20 -14.93
C PRO A 43 0.68 10.74 -15.90
N ASP A 44 0.96 10.69 -17.21
CA ASP A 44 -0.09 10.45 -18.21
C ASP A 44 -0.61 9.01 -18.23
N GLY A 45 0.27 8.04 -18.01
CA GLY A 45 -0.06 6.63 -17.84
C GLY A 45 1.18 5.75 -17.95
N ALA A 46 1.08 4.50 -17.49
CA ALA A 46 2.19 3.55 -17.58
C ALA A 46 2.44 3.05 -19.00
N LEU A 47 1.41 3.07 -19.85
CA LEU A 47 1.47 2.65 -21.25
C LEU A 47 0.78 3.68 -22.14
N SER A 48 1.28 3.87 -23.35
CA SER A 48 0.63 4.66 -24.40
C SER A 48 0.41 3.83 -25.65
N VAL A 49 -0.63 4.17 -26.42
CA VAL A 49 -0.83 3.60 -27.76
C VAL A 49 0.33 4.00 -28.66
N VAL A 50 0.83 3.06 -29.47
CA VAL A 50 1.84 3.35 -30.51
C VAL A 50 1.18 4.16 -31.62
N THR A 51 1.52 5.44 -31.72
CA THR A 51 0.97 6.34 -32.76
C THR A 51 1.97 6.53 -33.89
N GLY A 52 1.55 6.33 -35.15
CA GLY A 52 2.45 6.46 -36.30
C GLY A 52 1.81 6.85 -37.63
N GLY A 53 0.55 7.27 -37.68
CA GLY A 53 -0.09 7.58 -38.97
C GLY A 53 -1.46 8.25 -38.89
N SER A 54 -2.09 8.39 -40.07
CA SER A 54 -3.39 9.03 -40.30
C SER A 54 -4.60 8.13 -40.03
N LYS A 55 -4.41 6.98 -39.36
CA LYS A 55 -5.46 5.99 -39.10
C LYS A 55 -5.66 5.78 -37.59
N PRO A 56 -6.88 5.47 -37.13
CA PRO A 56 -7.12 5.01 -35.77
C PRO A 56 -6.32 3.74 -35.45
N VAL A 57 -5.90 3.59 -34.19
CA VAL A 57 -5.13 2.45 -33.68
C VAL A 57 -5.91 1.78 -32.55
N SER A 58 -5.88 0.46 -32.49
CA SER A 58 -6.50 -0.33 -31.42
C SER A 58 -5.43 -1.13 -30.68
N ALA A 59 -4.95 -0.60 -29.56
CA ALA A 59 -4.00 -1.28 -28.70
C ALA A 59 -4.70 -2.25 -27.74
N VAL A 60 -4.08 -3.40 -27.51
CA VAL A 60 -4.63 -4.46 -26.66
C VAL A 60 -3.57 -4.91 -25.66
N LEU A 61 -3.97 -4.97 -24.40
CA LEU A 61 -3.20 -5.52 -23.31
C LEU A 61 -3.95 -6.72 -22.75
N THR A 62 -3.27 -7.84 -22.58
CA THR A 62 -3.77 -9.00 -21.82
C THR A 62 -2.80 -9.30 -20.67
N SER A 63 -3.30 -9.28 -19.43
CA SER A 63 -2.45 -9.57 -18.28
C SER A 63 -2.00 -11.03 -18.27
N ALA A 64 -0.84 -11.30 -17.65
CA ALA A 64 -0.52 -12.64 -17.20
C ALA A 64 -1.64 -13.19 -16.28
N PRO A 65 -1.78 -14.53 -16.16
CA PRO A 65 -2.67 -15.13 -15.17
C PRO A 65 -2.28 -14.72 -13.74
N ILE A 66 -3.24 -14.15 -13.02
CA ILE A 66 -3.10 -13.74 -11.63
C ILE A 66 -3.70 -14.84 -10.75
N LYS A 67 -2.90 -15.38 -9.82
CA LYS A 67 -3.36 -16.37 -8.82
C LYS A 67 -3.99 -15.65 -7.64
N ALA A 68 -5.29 -15.82 -7.43
CA ALA A 68 -5.98 -15.23 -6.29
C ALA A 68 -5.48 -15.83 -4.97
N ALA A 69 -5.50 -15.05 -3.88
CA ALA A 69 -5.07 -15.46 -2.55
C ALA A 69 -5.89 -16.63 -2.00
N PHE A 70 -7.20 -16.61 -2.24
CA PHE A 70 -8.18 -17.65 -1.89
C PHE A 70 -9.10 -17.91 -3.09
N PRO A 71 -9.77 -19.08 -3.16
CA PRO A 71 -10.81 -19.31 -4.15
C PRO A 71 -11.95 -18.29 -4.00
N PHE A 72 -12.42 -17.72 -5.10
CA PHE A 72 -13.39 -16.61 -5.09
C PHE A 72 -14.57 -16.89 -6.03
N ASN A 73 -15.72 -16.23 -5.80
CA ASN A 73 -16.94 -16.39 -6.61
C ASN A 73 -17.60 -15.06 -7.01
N ARG A 74 -16.91 -13.94 -6.78
CA ARG A 74 -17.30 -12.60 -7.24
C ARG A 74 -16.08 -11.86 -7.75
N LEU A 75 -16.23 -11.12 -8.86
CA LEU A 75 -15.21 -10.26 -9.43
C LEU A 75 -15.79 -8.90 -9.78
N LEU A 76 -15.08 -7.84 -9.40
CA LEU A 76 -15.26 -6.45 -9.84
C LEU A 76 -14.00 -6.03 -10.58
N ALA A 77 -14.10 -5.13 -11.55
CA ALA A 77 -12.94 -4.62 -12.26
C ALA A 77 -13.12 -3.15 -12.63
N GLY A 78 -12.01 -2.44 -12.85
CA GLY A 78 -12.00 -1.05 -13.30
C GLY A 78 -10.73 -0.76 -14.10
N ALA A 79 -10.81 0.21 -15.00
CA ALA A 79 -9.66 0.70 -15.75
C ALA A 79 -9.73 2.21 -15.90
N ASN A 80 -8.59 2.86 -16.06
CA ASN A 80 -8.50 4.31 -16.25
C ASN A 80 -7.59 4.61 -17.44
N ALA A 81 -7.96 5.60 -18.23
CA ALA A 81 -7.15 6.08 -19.32
C ALA A 81 -7.25 7.60 -19.47
N ALA A 82 -6.16 8.22 -19.90
CA ALA A 82 -6.22 9.53 -20.54
C ALA A 82 -6.64 9.30 -22.00
N LEU A 83 -7.76 9.90 -22.38
CA LEU A 83 -8.44 9.68 -23.66
C LEU A 83 -8.66 11.02 -24.35
N GLY A 84 -8.49 11.05 -25.67
CA GLY A 84 -9.09 12.06 -26.52
C GLY A 84 -10.62 11.94 -26.53
N PRO A 85 -11.36 12.95 -27.04
CA PRO A 85 -12.83 13.00 -26.93
C PRO A 85 -13.56 11.78 -27.50
N ARG A 86 -13.04 11.23 -28.60
CA ARG A 86 -13.61 10.06 -29.31
C ARG A 86 -12.84 8.77 -29.10
N ASP A 87 -11.76 8.81 -28.31
CA ASP A 87 -11.05 7.59 -27.96
C ASP A 87 -11.94 6.71 -27.07
N ARG A 88 -11.64 5.42 -27.04
CA ARG A 88 -12.46 4.43 -26.35
C ARG A 88 -11.62 3.48 -25.52
N LEU A 89 -12.08 3.24 -24.29
CA LEU A 89 -11.52 2.27 -23.35
C LEU A 89 -12.51 1.13 -23.14
N GLU A 90 -12.06 -0.10 -23.31
CA GLU A 90 -12.85 -1.31 -23.06
C GLU A 90 -12.11 -2.21 -22.06
N LEU A 91 -12.85 -2.86 -21.17
CA LEU A 91 -12.32 -3.74 -20.13
C LEU A 91 -13.05 -5.07 -20.14
N ALA A 92 -12.28 -6.17 -20.07
CA ALA A 92 -12.78 -7.52 -19.94
C ALA A 92 -11.99 -8.30 -18.89
N ALA A 93 -12.60 -9.33 -18.32
CA ALA A 93 -11.89 -10.29 -17.47
C ALA A 93 -12.25 -11.74 -17.79
N GLN A 94 -11.31 -12.63 -17.50
CA GLN A 94 -11.51 -14.07 -17.48
C GLN A 94 -11.17 -14.62 -16.11
N VAL A 95 -11.84 -15.71 -15.76
CA VAL A 95 -11.53 -16.49 -14.55
C VAL A 95 -11.19 -17.91 -14.95
N LYS A 96 -10.41 -18.59 -14.12
CA LYS A 96 -10.09 -20.01 -14.31
C LYS A 96 -10.33 -20.81 -13.04
N ASN A 97 -11.07 -21.88 -13.21
CA ASN A 97 -11.29 -22.93 -12.22
C ASN A 97 -10.72 -24.26 -12.77
N GLU A 98 -11.08 -25.38 -12.16
CA GLU A 98 -10.61 -26.72 -12.54
C GLU A 98 -10.98 -27.13 -13.97
N THR A 99 -12.07 -26.57 -14.52
CA THR A 99 -12.56 -26.88 -15.88
C THR A 99 -11.85 -26.09 -16.98
N GLY A 100 -11.03 -25.09 -16.62
CA GLY A 100 -10.31 -24.24 -17.57
C GLY A 100 -10.66 -22.75 -17.44
N TRP A 101 -10.36 -21.98 -18.49
CA TRP A 101 -10.67 -20.56 -18.56
C TRP A 101 -12.12 -20.34 -19.00
N SER A 102 -12.80 -19.39 -18.37
CA SER A 102 -14.10 -18.90 -18.83
C SER A 102 -13.98 -18.19 -20.18
N PRO A 103 -15.07 -18.01 -20.94
CA PRO A 103 -15.17 -16.91 -21.89
C PRO A 103 -14.87 -15.56 -21.23
N TRP A 104 -14.54 -14.55 -22.03
CA TRP A 104 -14.37 -13.18 -21.52
C TRP A 104 -15.71 -12.63 -21.02
N PHE A 105 -15.71 -12.09 -19.82
CA PHE A 105 -16.77 -11.23 -19.30
C PHE A 105 -16.40 -9.78 -19.62
N GLU A 106 -17.21 -9.13 -20.44
CA GLU A 106 -17.01 -7.76 -20.91
C GLU A 106 -17.66 -6.78 -19.92
N PHE A 107 -16.90 -5.86 -19.34
CA PHE A 107 -17.41 -4.82 -18.44
C PHE A 107 -17.99 -3.62 -19.20
N GLY A 108 -17.78 -3.57 -20.51
CA GLY A 108 -18.29 -2.52 -21.39
C GLY A 108 -17.21 -1.56 -21.90
N GLY A 109 -17.68 -0.56 -22.64
CA GLY A 109 -16.86 0.48 -23.23
C GLY A 109 -17.18 1.86 -22.66
N PHE A 110 -16.16 2.70 -22.57
CA PHE A 110 -16.24 4.09 -22.12
C PHE A 110 -15.59 5.02 -23.15
N SER A 111 -16.26 6.13 -23.43
CA SER A 111 -15.72 7.25 -24.22
C SER A 111 -16.18 8.58 -23.62
N GLN A 112 -15.34 9.61 -23.72
CA GLN A 112 -15.69 10.95 -23.23
C GLN A 112 -16.82 11.59 -24.04
N ALA A 113 -17.05 11.16 -25.28
CA ALA A 113 -18.13 11.64 -26.14
C ALA A 113 -19.52 11.07 -25.76
N GLY A 114 -19.64 10.25 -24.71
CA GLY A 114 -20.93 9.75 -24.21
C GLY A 114 -21.33 8.35 -24.72
N GLU A 115 -20.45 7.65 -25.44
CA GLU A 115 -20.66 6.26 -25.85
C GLU A 115 -20.29 5.26 -24.73
N THR A 116 -20.92 5.40 -23.56
CA THR A 116 -20.67 4.55 -22.40
C THR A 116 -21.78 3.53 -22.22
N ALA A 117 -21.44 2.25 -22.35
CA ALA A 117 -22.41 1.15 -22.34
C ALA A 117 -21.80 -0.16 -21.84
N SER A 118 -22.48 -0.81 -20.89
CA SER A 118 -22.18 -2.18 -20.49
C SER A 118 -22.73 -3.20 -21.50
N VAL A 119 -22.33 -4.46 -21.36
CA VAL A 119 -22.77 -5.56 -22.23
C VAL A 119 -23.78 -6.43 -21.46
N LYS A 120 -25.00 -6.52 -21.99
CA LYS A 120 -26.11 -7.27 -21.37
C LYS A 120 -26.01 -8.78 -21.59
N ASP A 121 -26.80 -9.51 -20.80
CA ASP A 121 -27.13 -10.93 -21.01
C ASP A 121 -25.92 -11.88 -21.12
N GLN A 122 -24.83 -11.55 -20.42
CA GLN A 122 -23.64 -12.39 -20.37
C GLN A 122 -23.81 -13.51 -19.35
N GLN A 123 -24.19 -14.70 -19.80
CA GLN A 123 -24.25 -15.90 -18.99
C GLN A 123 -23.59 -17.09 -19.69
N ASN A 124 -22.82 -17.87 -18.95
CA ASN A 124 -22.15 -19.08 -19.42
C ASN A 124 -21.98 -20.09 -18.25
N PRO A 125 -21.45 -21.30 -18.49
CA PRO A 125 -21.30 -22.31 -17.43
C PRO A 125 -20.45 -21.89 -16.23
N PHE A 126 -19.55 -20.90 -16.37
CA PHE A 126 -18.76 -20.38 -15.24
C PHE A 126 -19.55 -19.44 -14.34
N GLY A 127 -20.59 -18.79 -14.87
CA GLY A 127 -21.34 -17.77 -14.15
C GLY A 127 -22.00 -16.74 -15.08
N ARG A 128 -22.32 -15.59 -14.51
CA ARG A 128 -22.95 -14.47 -15.23
C ARG A 128 -22.32 -13.14 -14.86
N MET A 129 -22.37 -12.18 -15.78
CA MET A 129 -22.21 -10.77 -15.44
C MET A 129 -23.55 -10.28 -14.88
N GLU A 130 -23.53 -9.62 -13.73
CA GLU A 130 -24.64 -8.73 -13.35
C GLU A 130 -24.52 -7.46 -14.20
N THR A 131 -24.78 -6.26 -13.68
CA THR A 131 -24.43 -5.03 -14.41
C THR A 131 -22.91 -4.93 -14.65
N ASP A 132 -22.11 -5.10 -13.60
CA ASP A 132 -20.67 -4.85 -13.59
C ASP A 132 -19.93 -5.72 -12.55
N VAL A 133 -20.58 -6.79 -12.11
CA VAL A 133 -20.03 -7.76 -11.16
C VAL A 133 -20.16 -9.14 -11.76
N VAL A 134 -19.05 -9.85 -11.92
CA VAL A 134 -19.11 -11.27 -12.31
C VAL A 134 -19.49 -12.09 -11.09
N THR A 135 -20.57 -12.87 -11.21
CA THR A 135 -21.05 -13.85 -10.24
C THR A 135 -20.76 -15.25 -10.76
N LEU A 136 -19.89 -16.00 -10.08
CA LEU A 136 -19.49 -17.34 -10.51
C LEU A 136 -20.36 -18.43 -9.92
N ALA A 137 -20.64 -19.46 -10.72
CA ALA A 137 -21.34 -20.68 -10.31
C ALA A 137 -20.45 -21.60 -9.46
N ALA A 138 -19.15 -21.65 -9.78
CA ALA A 138 -18.12 -22.35 -9.00
C ALA A 138 -16.94 -21.41 -8.70
N LYS A 139 -16.23 -21.66 -7.60
CA LYS A 139 -15.10 -20.81 -7.24
C LYS A 139 -13.98 -20.90 -8.28
N ALA A 140 -13.41 -19.76 -8.64
CA ALA A 140 -12.20 -19.68 -9.45
C ALA A 140 -10.97 -19.48 -8.57
N ARG A 141 -9.79 -19.84 -9.11
CA ARG A 141 -8.49 -19.67 -8.44
C ARG A 141 -7.59 -18.69 -9.17
N TYR A 142 -7.80 -18.51 -10.47
CA TYR A 142 -7.04 -17.57 -11.28
C TYR A 142 -7.97 -16.60 -11.98
N LEU A 143 -7.44 -15.43 -12.32
CA LEU A 143 -8.09 -14.44 -13.16
C LEU A 143 -7.07 -13.82 -14.11
N ARG A 144 -7.53 -13.16 -15.17
CA ARG A 144 -6.75 -12.22 -15.96
C ARG A 144 -7.67 -11.17 -16.54
N TYR A 145 -7.12 -10.03 -16.92
CA TYR A 145 -7.89 -8.95 -17.54
C TYR A 145 -7.35 -8.65 -18.94
N ARG A 146 -8.22 -8.08 -19.77
CA ARG A 146 -7.87 -7.50 -21.07
C ARG A 146 -8.35 -6.07 -21.11
N VAL A 147 -7.49 -5.19 -21.59
CA VAL A 147 -7.84 -3.80 -21.88
C VAL A 147 -7.65 -3.55 -23.36
N THR A 148 -8.62 -2.88 -23.98
CA THR A 148 -8.50 -2.39 -25.35
C THR A 148 -8.62 -0.87 -25.33
N LEU A 149 -7.62 -0.19 -25.87
CA LEU A 149 -7.62 1.25 -26.08
C LEU A 149 -7.66 1.53 -27.57
N ARG A 150 -8.76 2.14 -28.02
CA ARG A 150 -8.90 2.64 -29.39
C ARG A 150 -8.63 4.13 -29.39
N ALA A 151 -7.57 4.52 -30.07
CA ALA A 151 -7.19 5.92 -30.26
C ALA A 151 -7.54 6.35 -31.69
N GLU A 152 -8.24 7.47 -31.81
CA GLU A 152 -8.51 8.09 -33.12
C GLU A 152 -7.21 8.57 -33.78
N ALA A 153 -7.27 8.78 -35.10
CA ALA A 153 -6.13 9.29 -35.86
C ALA A 153 -5.60 10.60 -35.24
N GLY A 154 -4.30 10.62 -34.90
CA GLY A 154 -3.64 11.77 -34.27
C GLY A 154 -3.87 11.91 -32.76
N SER A 155 -4.70 11.07 -32.13
CA SER A 155 -4.86 11.05 -30.68
C SER A 155 -3.73 10.28 -30.01
N ARG A 156 -3.37 10.70 -28.78
CA ARG A 156 -2.48 9.95 -27.89
C ARG A 156 -3.30 9.49 -26.68
N ALA A 157 -3.61 8.19 -26.63
CA ALA A 157 -4.30 7.58 -25.50
C ALA A 157 -3.30 6.86 -24.58
N PHE A 158 -3.51 6.99 -23.27
CA PHE A 158 -2.63 6.44 -22.25
C PHE A 158 -3.42 5.59 -21.26
N LEU A 159 -2.94 4.38 -20.96
CA LEU A 159 -3.46 3.55 -19.90
C LEU A 159 -2.86 3.98 -18.55
N ARG A 160 -3.70 4.43 -17.62
CA ARG A 160 -3.28 4.89 -16.30
C ARG A 160 -3.28 3.80 -15.26
N LEU A 161 -4.34 2.99 -15.25
CA LEU A 161 -4.58 2.02 -14.19
C LEU A 161 -5.48 0.89 -14.69
N VAL A 162 -5.23 -0.32 -14.20
CA VAL A 162 -6.18 -1.44 -14.24
C VAL A 162 -6.32 -2.01 -12.85
N SER A 163 -7.53 -2.37 -12.47
CA SER A 163 -7.83 -2.95 -11.16
C SER A 163 -8.79 -4.12 -11.28
N VAL A 164 -8.59 -5.10 -10.40
CA VAL A 164 -9.46 -6.25 -10.24
C VAL A 164 -9.64 -6.54 -8.76
N THR A 165 -10.87 -6.71 -8.33
CA THR A 165 -11.23 -7.00 -6.95
C THR A 165 -12.01 -8.31 -6.90
N TYR A 166 -11.42 -9.35 -6.32
CA TYR A 166 -12.09 -10.64 -6.15
C TYR A 166 -12.61 -10.82 -4.72
N THR A 167 -13.64 -11.64 -4.55
CA THR A 167 -14.27 -11.87 -3.25
C THR A 167 -14.79 -13.29 -3.12
N ASP A 168 -14.55 -13.89 -1.97
CA ASP A 168 -15.27 -15.09 -1.55
C ASP A 168 -16.54 -14.68 -0.80
N ALA A 169 -17.66 -14.62 -1.53
CA ALA A 169 -18.94 -14.23 -0.95
C ALA A 169 -19.48 -15.25 0.07
N SER A 170 -18.97 -16.51 0.05
CA SER A 170 -19.33 -17.51 1.06
C SER A 170 -18.51 -17.41 2.34
N ALA A 171 -17.40 -16.65 2.35
CA ALA A 171 -16.59 -16.49 3.53
C ALA A 171 -17.36 -15.73 4.62
N PRO A 172 -17.33 -16.19 5.88
CA PRO A 172 -18.13 -15.63 6.96
C PRO A 172 -17.72 -14.19 7.28
N TYR A 173 -18.71 -13.36 7.62
CA TYR A 173 -18.46 -12.03 8.16
C TYR A 173 -17.98 -12.14 9.61
N ASN A 174 -16.84 -11.52 9.91
CA ASN A 174 -16.31 -11.42 11.27
C ASN A 174 -16.49 -10.00 11.79
N GLU A 175 -17.49 -9.81 12.67
CA GLU A 175 -17.82 -8.49 13.23
C GLU A 175 -16.65 -7.90 14.02
N ALA A 176 -15.99 -8.69 14.86
CA ALA A 176 -14.89 -8.22 15.70
C ALA A 176 -13.73 -7.64 14.88
N CYS A 177 -13.45 -8.24 13.71
CA CYS A 177 -12.47 -7.74 12.76
C CYS A 177 -12.97 -6.50 12.03
N ALA A 178 -14.22 -6.52 11.56
CA ALA A 178 -14.80 -5.44 10.78
C ALA A 178 -14.88 -4.12 11.58
N VAL A 179 -15.29 -4.19 12.85
CA VAL A 179 -15.43 -3.03 13.74
C VAL A 179 -14.19 -2.79 14.61
N GLY A 180 -13.16 -3.64 14.51
CA GLY A 180 -11.95 -3.56 15.32
C GLY A 180 -11.35 -2.14 15.33
N LYS A 181 -10.92 -1.68 16.50
CA LYS A 181 -10.27 -0.38 16.68
C LYS A 181 -8.91 -0.60 17.32
N PRO A 182 -7.79 -0.39 16.61
CA PRO A 182 -6.47 -0.63 17.18
C PRO A 182 -6.14 0.41 18.25
N ALA A 183 -5.21 0.08 19.15
CA ALA A 183 -4.73 1.01 20.17
C ALA A 183 -4.05 2.26 19.57
N SER A 184 -3.53 2.15 18.36
CA SER A 184 -2.94 3.25 17.57
C SER A 184 -3.97 4.13 16.86
N PHE A 185 -5.27 3.83 16.98
CA PHE A 185 -6.34 4.55 16.29
C PHE A 185 -6.28 6.05 16.57
N LYS A 186 -6.37 6.84 15.50
CA LYS A 186 -6.48 8.30 15.56
C LYS A 186 -7.71 8.76 14.78
N PRO A 187 -8.50 9.71 15.33
CA PRO A 187 -9.60 10.31 14.58
C PRO A 187 -9.06 10.98 13.31
N VAL A 188 -9.89 11.02 12.28
CA VAL A 188 -9.55 11.63 10.99
C VAL A 188 -10.78 12.31 10.44
N ARG A 189 -10.63 13.53 9.92
CA ARG A 189 -11.74 14.30 9.35
C ARG A 189 -11.24 15.06 8.13
N LEU A 190 -11.66 14.63 6.95
CA LEU A 190 -11.38 15.32 5.69
C LEU A 190 -12.46 16.36 5.42
N ASN A 191 -12.10 17.50 4.84
CA ASN A 191 -13.09 18.47 4.36
C ASN A 191 -13.52 18.10 2.94
N VAL A 192 -14.67 17.42 2.83
CA VAL A 192 -15.20 16.97 1.55
C VAL A 192 -16.43 17.83 1.20
N PRO A 193 -16.53 18.37 -0.04
CA PRO A 193 -17.71 19.09 -0.51
C PRO A 193 -19.01 18.34 -0.26
N ARG A 194 -20.10 19.07 -0.04
CA ARG A 194 -21.40 18.53 0.35
C ARG A 194 -22.38 18.78 -0.78
N TYR A 195 -22.89 17.70 -1.39
CA TYR A 195 -23.90 17.78 -2.45
C TYR A 195 -25.08 16.88 -2.10
N SER A 196 -26.30 17.41 -2.20
CA SER A 196 -27.51 16.59 -2.10
C SER A 196 -27.97 16.16 -3.49
N GLN A 197 -28.29 14.87 -3.66
CA GLN A 197 -28.95 14.38 -4.87
C GLN A 197 -30.38 14.91 -5.00
N MET A 198 -31.03 15.17 -3.86
CA MET A 198 -32.41 15.64 -3.80
C MET A 198 -32.52 17.12 -4.19
N SER A 199 -31.47 17.91 -3.96
CA SER A 199 -31.41 19.32 -4.34
C SER A 199 -31.23 19.55 -5.85
N GLN A 200 -30.97 18.50 -6.64
CA GLN A 200 -30.84 18.63 -8.09
C GLN A 200 -32.19 18.83 -8.81
N GLN A 201 -33.32 18.56 -8.13
CA GLN A 201 -34.68 18.82 -8.61
C GLN A 201 -35.00 18.23 -10.00
N VAL A 202 -34.45 17.05 -10.30
CA VAL A 202 -34.75 16.27 -11.51
C VAL A 202 -35.59 15.04 -11.17
N ASN A 203 -36.34 14.51 -12.13
CA ASN A 203 -37.24 13.35 -11.91
C ASN A 203 -36.49 12.07 -11.50
N TYR A 204 -35.21 11.94 -11.86
CA TYR A 204 -34.32 10.84 -11.46
C TYR A 204 -33.42 11.18 -10.26
N SER A 205 -33.71 12.24 -9.50
CA SER A 205 -32.89 12.66 -8.35
C SER A 205 -32.64 11.54 -7.33
N LYS A 206 -33.55 10.56 -7.21
CA LYS A 206 -33.42 9.43 -6.28
C LYS A 206 -32.41 8.36 -6.76
N ASP A 207 -32.01 8.39 -8.03
CA ASP A 207 -31.19 7.36 -8.66
C ASP A 207 -29.72 7.79 -8.87
N ILE A 208 -29.40 9.05 -8.54
CA ILE A 208 -28.08 9.68 -8.78
C ILE A 208 -27.22 9.79 -7.51
N CYS A 209 -27.41 8.89 -6.53
CA CYS A 209 -26.57 8.84 -5.33
C CYS A 209 -25.08 8.60 -5.66
N SER A 210 -24.79 7.78 -6.69
CA SER A 210 -23.43 7.49 -7.15
C SER A 210 -22.75 8.72 -7.76
N PRO A 211 -23.28 9.36 -8.82
CA PRO A 211 -22.66 10.56 -9.38
C PRO A 211 -22.61 11.71 -8.37
N ALA A 212 -23.59 11.88 -7.47
CA ALA A 212 -23.50 12.88 -6.41
C ALA A 212 -22.31 12.62 -5.46
N SER A 213 -22.09 11.36 -5.07
CA SER A 213 -20.91 10.95 -4.30
C SER A 213 -19.62 11.16 -5.08
N LEU A 214 -19.60 10.85 -6.38
CA LEU A 214 -18.45 11.04 -7.26
C LEU A 214 -18.10 12.52 -7.38
N THR A 215 -19.08 13.40 -7.60
CA THR A 215 -18.89 14.87 -7.62
C THR A 215 -18.25 15.39 -6.35
N MET A 216 -18.63 14.87 -5.17
CA MET A 216 -17.99 15.23 -3.90
C MET A 216 -16.50 14.86 -3.88
N LEU A 217 -16.17 13.66 -4.35
CA LEU A 217 -14.77 13.18 -4.39
C LEU A 217 -13.93 13.91 -5.45
N LEU A 218 -14.47 14.13 -6.66
CA LEU A 218 -13.80 14.89 -7.72
C LEU A 218 -13.49 16.31 -7.23
N ASN A 219 -14.49 16.98 -6.65
CA ASN A 219 -14.31 18.35 -6.14
C ASN A 219 -13.41 18.41 -4.88
N HIS A 220 -13.31 17.33 -4.10
CA HIS A 220 -12.33 17.25 -3.02
C HIS A 220 -10.89 17.34 -3.53
N PHE A 221 -10.60 16.77 -4.71
CA PHE A 221 -9.31 16.87 -5.37
C PHE A 221 -9.20 18.08 -6.32
N GLY A 222 -10.06 19.07 -6.15
CA GLY A 222 -9.94 20.37 -6.81
C GLY A 222 -10.52 20.43 -8.23
N LEU A 223 -11.14 19.36 -8.72
CA LEU A 223 -11.94 19.44 -9.94
C LEU A 223 -13.16 20.34 -9.68
N LYS A 224 -13.71 20.93 -10.75
CA LYS A 224 -14.89 21.79 -10.68
C LYS A 224 -15.98 21.19 -11.54
N THR A 225 -16.77 20.29 -10.98
CA THR A 225 -17.90 19.65 -11.67
C THR A 225 -19.17 19.69 -10.83
N GLN A 226 -20.32 19.58 -11.51
CA GLN A 226 -21.65 19.55 -10.91
C GLN A 226 -22.25 18.13 -10.95
N VAL A 227 -23.23 17.87 -10.09
CA VAL A 227 -23.85 16.53 -9.97
C VAL A 227 -24.46 16.06 -11.28
N LEU A 228 -25.22 16.92 -11.97
CA LEU A 228 -25.87 16.55 -13.23
C LEU A 228 -24.88 16.36 -14.38
N GLU A 229 -23.79 17.12 -14.41
CA GLU A 229 -22.70 16.93 -15.38
C GLU A 229 -22.01 15.58 -15.13
N THR A 230 -21.72 15.27 -13.86
CA THR A 230 -21.14 13.98 -13.48
C THR A 230 -22.11 12.84 -13.83
N ALA A 231 -23.41 12.99 -13.58
CA ALA A 231 -24.43 12.01 -13.91
C ALA A 231 -24.49 11.71 -15.42
N ALA A 232 -24.45 12.75 -16.26
CA ALA A 232 -24.41 12.59 -17.71
C ALA A 232 -23.15 11.84 -18.17
N GLY A 233 -22.00 12.09 -17.52
CA GLY A 233 -20.73 11.45 -17.86
C GLY A 233 -20.57 9.99 -17.44
N VAL A 234 -21.41 9.49 -16.52
CA VAL A 234 -21.34 8.11 -15.99
C VAL A 234 -22.57 7.26 -16.32
N LEU A 235 -23.52 7.79 -17.08
CA LEU A 235 -24.71 7.05 -17.48
C LEU A 235 -24.32 5.80 -18.26
N ASP A 236 -24.67 4.64 -17.72
CA ASP A 236 -24.66 3.39 -18.46
C ASP A 236 -25.88 3.38 -19.37
N THR A 237 -25.69 3.67 -20.66
CA THR A 237 -26.79 3.79 -21.61
C THR A 237 -27.46 2.46 -21.91
N ALA A 238 -26.78 1.33 -21.70
CA ALA A 238 -27.37 0.01 -21.87
C ALA A 238 -28.35 -0.29 -20.73
N GLU A 239 -27.90 -0.16 -19.49
CA GLU A 239 -28.71 -0.50 -18.29
C GLU A 239 -29.61 0.64 -17.82
N ASN A 240 -29.41 1.85 -18.34
CA ASN A 240 -30.08 3.08 -17.91
C ASN A 240 -29.91 3.34 -16.40
N ILE A 241 -28.66 3.24 -15.92
CA ILE A 241 -28.29 3.47 -14.52
C ILE A 241 -27.09 4.40 -14.40
N TYR A 242 -26.94 5.03 -13.24
CA TYR A 242 -25.80 5.90 -12.91
C TYR A 242 -24.79 5.25 -11.95
N GLY A 243 -25.11 4.05 -11.45
CA GLY A 243 -24.39 3.37 -10.37
C GLY A 243 -23.38 2.31 -10.82
N ASN A 244 -22.97 2.29 -12.09
CA ASN A 244 -21.98 1.34 -12.60
C ASN A 244 -20.58 1.69 -12.05
N TRP A 245 -20.01 0.80 -11.21
CA TRP A 245 -18.72 0.94 -10.55
C TRP A 245 -17.59 1.17 -11.56
N THR A 246 -17.59 0.41 -12.65
CA THR A 246 -16.58 0.50 -13.71
C THR A 246 -16.61 1.87 -14.35
N PHE A 247 -17.79 2.34 -14.77
CA PHE A 247 -17.91 3.63 -15.47
C PHE A 247 -17.69 4.84 -14.57
N ASN A 248 -18.11 4.80 -13.31
CA ASN A 248 -17.80 5.87 -12.35
C ASN A 248 -16.27 6.03 -12.19
N THR A 249 -15.53 4.92 -12.14
CA THR A 249 -14.06 4.97 -12.02
C THR A 249 -13.37 5.31 -13.34
N MET A 250 -13.84 4.82 -14.49
CA MET A 250 -13.35 5.23 -15.81
C MET A 250 -13.53 6.73 -16.04
N TYR A 251 -14.69 7.29 -15.67
CA TYR A 251 -14.95 8.72 -15.76
C TYR A 251 -13.98 9.52 -14.90
N ALA A 252 -13.78 9.15 -13.62
CA ALA A 252 -12.77 9.79 -12.76
C ALA A 252 -11.35 9.70 -13.37
N GLY A 253 -11.03 8.54 -13.94
CA GLY A 253 -9.81 8.28 -14.70
C GLY A 253 -9.60 9.26 -15.85
N SER A 254 -10.64 9.49 -16.64
CA SER A 254 -10.63 10.41 -17.78
C SER A 254 -10.41 11.88 -17.36
N LYS A 255 -10.68 12.21 -16.09
CA LYS A 255 -10.45 13.53 -15.51
C LYS A 255 -9.06 13.65 -14.85
N GLY A 256 -8.16 12.69 -15.10
CA GLY A 256 -6.76 12.75 -14.67
C GLY A 256 -6.48 12.16 -13.27
N LEU A 257 -7.48 11.56 -12.63
CA LEU A 257 -7.29 10.87 -11.34
C LEU A 257 -7.03 9.37 -11.54
N TYR A 258 -6.53 8.71 -10.50
CA TYR A 258 -6.44 7.26 -10.41
C TYR A 258 -7.63 6.79 -9.58
N ALA A 259 -8.49 5.96 -10.15
CA ALA A 259 -9.74 5.53 -9.56
C ALA A 259 -10.01 4.05 -9.79
N TRP A 260 -10.43 3.34 -8.75
CA TRP A 260 -10.73 1.91 -8.86
C TRP A 260 -11.87 1.47 -7.93
N PRO A 261 -12.68 0.48 -8.36
CA PRO A 261 -13.58 -0.21 -7.46
C PRO A 261 -12.76 -1.09 -6.50
N ALA A 262 -13.09 -1.01 -5.22
CA ALA A 262 -12.43 -1.72 -4.14
C ALA A 262 -13.44 -2.36 -3.20
N ARG A 263 -12.96 -3.36 -2.44
CA ARG A 263 -13.72 -3.93 -1.32
C ARG A 263 -12.85 -3.98 -0.08
N PHE A 264 -13.39 -3.42 1.00
CA PHE A 264 -12.73 -3.30 2.29
C PHE A 264 -13.17 -4.43 3.22
N ASN A 265 -12.24 -4.93 4.03
CA ASN A 265 -12.51 -5.98 5.02
C ASN A 265 -12.75 -5.41 6.42
N SER A 266 -12.32 -4.17 6.69
CA SER A 266 -12.51 -3.52 7.98
C SER A 266 -12.66 -2.00 7.89
N LEU A 267 -13.22 -1.40 8.93
CA LEU A 267 -13.26 0.06 9.07
C LEU A 267 -11.87 0.66 9.31
N GLU A 268 -10.91 -0.13 9.80
CA GLU A 268 -9.54 0.35 9.98
C GLU A 268 -8.81 0.49 8.65
N GLU A 269 -9.00 -0.44 7.71
CA GLU A 269 -8.50 -0.28 6.33
C GLU A 269 -9.04 1.03 5.72
N ALA A 270 -10.35 1.27 5.85
CA ALA A 270 -10.97 2.52 5.39
C ALA A 270 -10.34 3.77 6.05
N ARG A 271 -10.07 3.71 7.36
CA ARG A 271 -9.44 4.81 8.10
C ARG A 271 -8.03 5.12 7.60
N LEU A 272 -7.26 4.13 7.15
CA LEU A 272 -5.91 4.33 6.64
C LEU A 272 -5.92 5.13 5.32
N TYR A 273 -6.88 4.88 4.43
CA TYR A 273 -7.09 5.71 3.23
C TYR A 273 -7.47 7.15 3.61
N LEU A 274 -8.40 7.33 4.56
CA LEU A 274 -8.78 8.67 5.03
C LEU A 274 -7.60 9.40 5.67
N ALA A 275 -6.74 8.70 6.42
CA ALA A 275 -5.53 9.27 7.02
C ALA A 275 -4.48 9.67 5.96
N ALA A 276 -4.54 9.07 4.77
CA ALA A 276 -3.76 9.49 3.61
C ALA A 276 -4.38 10.68 2.84
N GLY A 277 -5.55 11.15 3.27
CA GLY A 277 -6.30 12.22 2.59
C GLY A 277 -7.22 11.72 1.47
N ILE A 278 -7.61 10.45 1.49
CA ILE A 278 -8.39 9.81 0.42
C ILE A 278 -9.79 9.45 0.95
N PRO A 279 -10.83 10.24 0.63
CA PRO A 279 -12.21 9.88 0.93
C PRO A 279 -12.72 8.73 0.05
N LEU A 280 -13.75 8.03 0.53
CA LEU A 280 -14.25 6.80 -0.09
C LEU A 280 -15.74 6.93 -0.42
N ALA A 281 -16.17 6.54 -1.62
CA ALA A 281 -17.61 6.41 -1.91
C ALA A 281 -18.04 4.98 -1.63
N ALA A 282 -18.79 4.75 -0.56
CA ALA A 282 -19.19 3.44 -0.08
C ALA A 282 -20.64 3.13 -0.46
N SER A 283 -20.92 1.87 -0.81
CA SER A 283 -22.28 1.38 -0.99
C SER A 283 -22.81 0.75 0.29
N VAL A 284 -23.99 1.16 0.73
CA VAL A 284 -24.67 0.62 1.90
C VAL A 284 -25.99 -0.04 1.53
N THR A 285 -26.35 -1.08 2.30
CA THR A 285 -27.68 -1.68 2.31
C THR A 285 -28.10 -1.96 3.74
N PHE A 286 -29.31 -1.53 4.07
CA PHE A 286 -29.86 -1.67 5.39
C PHE A 286 -31.38 -1.69 5.35
N GLY A 287 -31.97 -2.47 6.26
CA GLY A 287 -33.39 -2.46 6.58
C GLY A 287 -33.78 -1.32 7.53
N PRO A 288 -35.07 -1.25 7.91
CA PRO A 288 -35.52 -0.35 8.97
C PRO A 288 -34.69 -0.51 10.25
N ASP A 289 -34.30 0.61 10.86
CA ASP A 289 -33.58 0.69 12.14
C ASP A 289 -32.17 0.07 12.20
N GLU A 290 -31.68 -0.53 11.10
CA GLU A 290 -30.33 -1.10 11.00
C GLU A 290 -29.23 -0.04 10.89
N LEU A 291 -29.54 1.13 10.33
CA LEU A 291 -28.64 2.29 10.27
C LEU A 291 -29.38 3.54 10.73
N LYS A 292 -29.22 3.90 12.01
CA LYS A 292 -29.96 5.01 12.59
C LYS A 292 -29.43 6.34 12.07
N LYS A 293 -30.30 7.36 12.05
CA LYS A 293 -30.02 8.73 11.55
C LYS A 293 -29.80 8.83 10.03
N ALA A 294 -29.92 7.74 9.28
CA ALA A 294 -29.92 7.79 7.83
C ALA A 294 -31.15 8.58 7.32
N PRO A 295 -31.02 9.32 6.20
CA PRO A 295 -32.17 10.02 5.59
C PRO A 295 -33.19 9.04 5.01
N LEU A 296 -32.70 7.87 4.59
CA LEU A 296 -33.50 6.77 4.08
C LEU A 296 -33.90 5.86 5.24
N LYS A 297 -35.15 5.41 5.25
CA LYS A 297 -35.62 4.39 6.22
C LYS A 297 -35.04 3.00 5.94
N LYS A 298 -34.81 2.66 4.67
CA LYS A 298 -34.24 1.39 4.19
C LYS A 298 -33.71 1.57 2.78
N THR A 299 -32.77 0.74 2.33
CA THR A 299 -32.28 0.73 0.95
C THR A 299 -31.68 -0.62 0.53
N LYS A 300 -31.88 -1.02 -0.74
CA LYS A 300 -31.22 -2.17 -1.38
C LYS A 300 -29.87 -1.81 -2.02
N GLY A 301 -29.53 -0.53 -2.04
CA GLY A 301 -28.27 0.02 -2.53
C GLY A 301 -28.32 1.53 -2.52
N HIS A 302 -27.41 2.16 -1.80
CA HIS A 302 -27.25 3.60 -1.73
C HIS A 302 -25.77 3.94 -1.63
N LEU A 303 -25.31 4.97 -2.32
CA LEU A 303 -23.93 5.44 -2.22
C LEU A 303 -23.85 6.70 -1.38
N LEU A 304 -22.79 6.77 -0.58
CA LEU A 304 -22.44 7.91 0.26
C LEU A 304 -20.92 8.04 0.35
N VAL A 305 -20.43 9.17 0.84
CA VAL A 305 -18.99 9.39 1.01
C VAL A 305 -18.58 9.24 2.48
N ILE A 306 -17.65 8.34 2.76
CA ILE A 306 -16.93 8.28 4.03
C ILE A 306 -15.84 9.36 4.00
N ARG A 307 -15.89 10.27 4.96
CA ARG A 307 -14.98 11.42 5.08
C ARG A 307 -14.15 11.41 6.35
N GLY A 308 -14.39 10.47 7.25
CA GLY A 308 -13.62 10.41 8.48
C GLY A 308 -14.14 9.45 9.54
N PHE A 309 -13.47 9.48 10.68
CA PHE A 309 -13.90 8.84 11.92
C PHE A 309 -13.69 9.79 13.11
N ASP A 310 -14.65 9.82 14.03
CA ASP A 310 -14.51 10.59 15.27
C ASP A 310 -13.61 9.89 16.32
N GLY A 311 -13.43 10.50 17.49
CA GLY A 311 -12.60 9.93 18.56
C GLY A 311 -13.14 8.62 19.16
N LYS A 312 -14.44 8.36 19.03
CA LYS A 312 -15.06 7.10 19.45
C LYS A 312 -14.85 6.00 18.39
N GLY A 313 -14.65 6.39 17.14
CA GLY A 313 -14.51 5.51 15.98
C GLY A 313 -15.81 5.41 15.16
N ASN A 314 -16.77 6.29 15.40
CA ASN A 314 -17.98 6.43 14.61
C ASN A 314 -17.64 7.02 13.24
N VAL A 315 -18.44 6.67 12.24
CA VAL A 315 -18.14 6.98 10.84
C VAL A 315 -18.72 8.35 10.49
N LEU A 316 -17.85 9.25 10.05
CA LEU A 316 -18.25 10.56 9.52
C LEU A 316 -18.53 10.39 8.03
N VAL A 317 -19.73 10.75 7.59
CA VAL A 317 -20.14 10.61 6.18
C VAL A 317 -20.74 11.89 5.63
N ASN A 318 -20.68 12.05 4.31
CA ASN A 318 -21.56 12.90 3.53
C ASN A 318 -22.54 11.97 2.81
N ASP A 319 -23.83 12.05 3.14
CA ASP A 319 -24.86 11.19 2.59
C ASP A 319 -25.79 11.99 1.66
N PRO A 320 -25.71 11.74 0.33
CA PRO A 320 -26.35 12.58 -0.68
C PRO A 320 -27.87 12.50 -0.67
N ALA A 321 -28.48 11.48 -0.04
CA ALA A 321 -29.94 11.37 0.08
C ALA A 321 -30.54 12.36 1.09
N ALA A 322 -29.73 13.22 1.71
CA ALA A 322 -30.21 14.36 2.48
C ALA A 322 -31.12 15.28 1.65
N PRO A 323 -32.11 15.96 2.25
CA PRO A 323 -32.98 16.88 1.53
C PRO A 323 -32.24 18.10 0.95
N ASP A 324 -31.17 18.55 1.62
CA ASP A 324 -30.38 19.73 1.27
C ASP A 324 -28.90 19.57 1.67
N GLU A 325 -28.03 20.45 1.16
CA GLU A 325 -26.58 20.47 1.44
C GLU A 325 -26.25 20.69 2.92
N LYS A 326 -27.14 21.34 3.69
CA LYS A 326 -26.93 21.63 5.11
C LYS A 326 -27.00 20.36 5.96
N THR A 327 -27.75 19.36 5.50
CA THR A 327 -28.04 18.11 6.21
C THR A 327 -27.34 16.88 5.62
N VAL A 328 -26.42 17.07 4.67
CA VAL A 328 -25.61 16.00 4.05
C VAL A 328 -24.65 15.35 5.05
N GLU A 329 -24.01 16.12 5.92
CA GLU A 329 -23.06 15.57 6.91
C GLU A 329 -23.79 14.77 7.98
N ARG A 330 -23.33 13.53 8.23
CA ARG A 330 -23.87 12.65 9.26
C ARG A 330 -22.77 11.90 10.01
N VAL A 331 -23.14 11.38 11.18
CA VAL A 331 -22.30 10.50 11.99
C VAL A 331 -23.07 9.22 12.29
N TYR A 332 -22.54 8.09 11.83
CA TYR A 332 -23.11 6.78 12.05
C TYR A 332 -22.35 5.99 13.09
N ASP A 333 -23.08 5.22 13.90
CA ASP A 333 -22.46 4.26 14.81
C ASP A 333 -21.57 3.28 14.04
N ARG A 334 -20.42 2.96 14.63
CA ARG A 334 -19.40 2.13 14.00
C ARG A 334 -19.93 0.74 13.62
N LYS A 335 -20.70 0.11 14.51
CA LYS A 335 -21.22 -1.25 14.32
C LYS A 335 -22.38 -1.24 13.34
N GLU A 336 -23.31 -0.30 13.47
CA GLU A 336 -24.42 -0.13 12.51
C GLU A 336 -23.90 0.07 11.08
N PHE A 337 -22.92 0.97 10.90
CA PHE A 337 -22.33 1.23 9.59
C PHE A 337 -21.57 0.03 9.03
N ALA A 338 -20.79 -0.69 9.87
CA ALA A 338 -20.12 -1.91 9.44
C ALA A 338 -21.10 -3.01 9.00
N GLY A 339 -22.27 -3.11 9.64
CA GLY A 339 -23.37 -3.97 9.20
C GLY A 339 -23.87 -3.57 7.81
N ALA A 340 -24.21 -2.30 7.64
CA ALA A 340 -24.77 -1.78 6.39
C ALA A 340 -23.79 -1.86 5.19
N TRP A 341 -22.48 -1.75 5.45
CA TRP A 341 -21.43 -1.70 4.43
C TRP A 341 -20.60 -3.00 4.32
N LEU A 342 -19.85 -3.35 5.36
CA LEU A 342 -18.88 -4.45 5.33
C LEU A 342 -19.57 -5.82 5.29
N LYS A 343 -20.66 -5.99 6.05
CA LYS A 343 -21.45 -7.23 6.06
C LYS A 343 -22.33 -7.34 4.81
N ASN A 344 -23.21 -6.35 4.59
CA ASN A 344 -24.26 -6.43 3.57
C ASN A 344 -23.79 -6.12 2.15
N LYS A 345 -22.67 -5.40 1.98
CA LYS A 345 -22.10 -5.01 0.67
C LYS A 345 -20.64 -5.42 0.48
N TYR A 346 -20.11 -6.32 1.31
CA TYR A 346 -18.71 -6.78 1.24
C TYR A 346 -17.69 -5.64 1.26
N GLY A 347 -18.04 -4.51 1.89
CA GLY A 347 -17.18 -3.33 1.92
C GLY A 347 -16.97 -2.66 0.56
N THR A 348 -17.90 -2.83 -0.38
CA THR A 348 -17.78 -2.26 -1.73
C THR A 348 -17.75 -0.74 -1.70
N ALA A 349 -16.76 -0.15 -2.35
CA ALA A 349 -16.57 1.28 -2.54
C ALA A 349 -15.84 1.54 -3.86
N TYR A 350 -15.80 2.78 -4.32
CA TYR A 350 -14.75 3.22 -5.22
C TYR A 350 -13.84 4.23 -4.52
N VAL A 351 -12.56 4.12 -4.85
CA VAL A 351 -11.47 4.99 -4.36
C VAL A 351 -11.02 5.83 -5.54
N LEU A 352 -10.69 7.10 -5.28
CA LEU A 352 -9.96 7.90 -6.25
C LEU A 352 -8.94 8.82 -5.57
N ALA A 353 -7.83 9.05 -6.25
CA ALA A 353 -6.73 9.86 -5.75
C ALA A 353 -5.89 10.42 -6.92
N PRO A 354 -5.27 11.59 -6.78
CA PRO A 354 -4.18 12.00 -7.66
C PRO A 354 -2.92 11.15 -7.39
N LEU A 355 -1.95 11.15 -8.31
CA LEU A 355 -0.74 10.32 -8.24
C LEU A 355 0.02 10.53 -6.91
N GLU A 356 0.10 11.77 -6.45
CA GLU A 356 0.82 12.18 -5.23
C GLU A 356 0.16 11.63 -3.95
N ARG A 357 -1.09 11.19 -4.06
CA ARG A 357 -1.84 10.55 -2.97
C ARG A 357 -1.93 9.04 -3.14
N MET A 358 -1.46 8.48 -4.26
CA MET A 358 -1.50 7.03 -4.45
C MET A 358 -0.65 6.33 -3.39
N PRO A 359 -1.20 5.33 -2.68
CA PRO A 359 -0.42 4.53 -1.75
C PRO A 359 0.48 3.60 -2.56
N LEU A 360 1.78 3.84 -2.49
CA LEU A 360 2.79 3.08 -3.21
C LEU A 360 3.77 2.41 -2.24
N THR A 361 4.54 1.48 -2.77
CA THR A 361 5.64 0.76 -2.10
C THR A 361 6.74 0.46 -3.13
N ALA A 362 7.91 0.02 -2.67
CA ALA A 362 8.84 -0.70 -3.53
C ALA A 362 8.23 -2.03 -4.03
N ARG A 363 8.51 -2.33 -5.30
CA ARG A 363 8.36 -3.63 -5.93
C ARG A 363 9.43 -4.59 -5.38
N LEU A 364 9.19 -5.87 -5.58
CA LEU A 364 10.07 -6.96 -5.18
C LEU A 364 11.37 -6.97 -6.03
N PRO A 365 12.54 -7.34 -5.46
CA PRO A 365 12.80 -7.66 -4.05
C PRO A 365 13.06 -6.44 -3.16
N LEU A 366 13.41 -5.28 -3.74
CA LEU A 366 13.60 -3.98 -3.10
C LEU A 366 13.72 -2.89 -4.17
N ALA A 367 13.68 -1.62 -3.75
CA ALA A 367 14.06 -0.48 -4.61
C ALA A 367 15.21 0.32 -4.01
N GLY A 368 16.08 0.88 -4.86
CA GLY A 368 17.06 1.89 -4.46
C GLY A 368 16.38 3.24 -4.26
N LEU A 369 16.86 4.03 -3.29
CA LEU A 369 16.49 5.42 -3.09
C LEU A 369 17.71 6.29 -3.34
N PHE A 370 17.63 7.17 -4.34
CA PHE A 370 18.75 7.96 -4.83
C PHE A 370 18.58 9.44 -4.49
N SER A 371 19.68 10.16 -4.26
CA SER A 371 19.64 11.61 -4.02
C SER A 371 19.25 12.42 -5.27
N ALA A 372 19.53 11.89 -6.45
CA ALA A 372 19.09 12.40 -7.75
C ALA A 372 18.92 11.23 -8.73
N PRO A 373 18.10 11.37 -9.80
CA PRO A 373 18.05 10.39 -10.88
C PRO A 373 19.45 10.21 -11.50
N PRO A 374 20.04 9.00 -11.45
CA PRO A 374 21.19 8.65 -12.26
C PRO A 374 20.94 9.01 -13.74
N GLY A 375 21.94 9.61 -14.39
CA GLY A 375 21.88 9.84 -15.84
C GLY A 375 21.73 8.52 -16.62
N SER A 376 21.23 8.60 -17.86
CA SER A 376 21.15 7.44 -18.76
C SER A 376 22.55 7.05 -19.26
N GLY A 377 23.28 6.31 -18.43
CA GLY A 377 24.63 5.81 -18.70
C GLY A 377 24.94 4.66 -17.75
N LYS A 378 25.60 3.62 -18.25
CA LYS A 378 25.79 2.31 -17.58
C LYS A 378 26.18 2.42 -16.09
N GLY A 379 25.30 1.92 -15.22
CA GLY A 379 25.57 1.67 -13.80
C GLY A 379 25.27 2.88 -12.94
N GLY A 380 24.25 2.78 -12.08
CA GLY A 380 23.95 3.79 -11.07
C GLY A 380 25.22 4.15 -10.32
N GLU A 381 25.61 5.43 -10.37
CA GLU A 381 26.82 5.88 -9.70
C GLU A 381 26.72 5.52 -8.20
N PRO A 382 27.68 4.76 -7.64
CA PRO A 382 27.67 4.37 -6.22
C PRO A 382 27.57 5.55 -5.24
N GLY A 383 27.82 6.78 -5.70
CA GLY A 383 27.70 8.00 -4.91
C GLY A 383 26.29 8.59 -4.78
N LEU A 384 25.31 8.11 -5.55
CA LEU A 384 23.94 8.65 -5.51
C LEU A 384 22.98 7.85 -4.64
N ILE A 385 23.32 6.60 -4.29
CA ILE A 385 22.45 5.78 -3.45
C ILE A 385 22.48 6.27 -2.00
N GLU A 386 21.31 6.61 -1.49
CA GLU A 386 21.11 7.09 -0.12
C GLU A 386 20.55 5.99 0.77
N SER A 387 19.60 5.22 0.24
CA SER A 387 19.02 4.08 0.95
C SER A 387 18.42 3.04 0.01
N GLN A 388 17.71 2.07 0.59
CA GLN A 388 16.90 1.06 -0.04
C GLN A 388 15.53 1.10 0.62
N ILE A 389 14.47 0.85 -0.15
CA ILE A 389 13.09 0.73 0.33
C ILE A 389 12.73 -0.75 0.25
N LEU A 390 12.22 -1.30 1.36
CA LEU A 390 11.77 -2.69 1.40
C LEU A 390 10.39 -2.84 0.77
N PRO A 391 10.04 -4.02 0.23
CA PRO A 391 8.68 -4.25 -0.23
C PRO A 391 7.70 -4.15 0.93
N LEU A 392 6.50 -3.64 0.64
CA LEU A 392 5.43 -3.30 1.58
C LEU A 392 5.75 -2.15 2.54
N GLU A 393 6.90 -1.49 2.37
CA GLU A 393 7.21 -0.24 3.04
C GLU A 393 6.47 0.90 2.33
N LYS A 394 5.72 1.70 3.09
CA LYS A 394 4.98 2.82 2.51
C LYS A 394 5.93 3.86 1.94
N ILE A 395 5.66 4.31 0.72
CA ILE A 395 6.23 5.53 0.14
C ILE A 395 5.13 6.53 -0.18
N SER A 396 5.49 7.82 -0.17
CA SER A 396 4.61 8.91 -0.63
C SER A 396 5.25 9.56 -1.85
N CYS A 397 4.50 9.64 -2.95
CA CYS A 397 4.94 10.26 -4.19
C CYS A 397 4.74 11.78 -4.12
N ALA A 398 5.74 12.56 -4.51
CA ALA A 398 5.64 14.00 -4.69
C ALA A 398 5.42 14.39 -6.16
N GLY A 399 5.82 13.52 -7.08
CA GLY A 399 5.70 13.72 -8.53
C GLY A 399 6.52 12.69 -9.31
N ALA A 400 6.51 12.83 -10.63
CA ALA A 400 7.29 11.99 -11.54
C ALA A 400 8.02 12.85 -12.57
N ARG A 401 9.21 12.39 -13.00
CA ARG A 401 10.00 12.99 -14.08
C ARG A 401 10.65 11.88 -14.92
N GLY A 402 10.11 11.64 -16.11
CA GLY A 402 10.53 10.51 -16.94
C GLY A 402 10.31 9.17 -16.21
N ALA A 403 11.30 8.29 -16.26
CA ALA A 403 11.28 7.00 -15.56
C ALA A 403 11.47 7.07 -14.03
N TRP A 404 11.41 8.26 -13.42
CA TRP A 404 11.71 8.46 -11.99
C TRP A 404 10.54 9.05 -11.22
N LEU A 405 10.28 8.48 -10.04
CA LEU A 405 9.39 9.03 -9.02
C LEU A 405 10.20 9.81 -7.99
N GLU A 406 9.76 11.02 -7.67
CA GLU A 406 10.21 11.72 -6.46
C GLU A 406 9.39 11.21 -5.28
N VAL A 407 10.05 10.63 -4.29
CA VAL A 407 9.38 9.92 -3.20
C VAL A 407 9.95 10.27 -1.84
N SER A 408 9.10 10.08 -0.83
CA SER A 408 9.52 10.01 0.56
C SER A 408 9.17 8.66 1.17
N ALA A 409 9.99 8.20 2.12
CA ALA A 409 9.85 6.95 2.85
C ALA A 409 9.53 7.23 4.35
N PRO A 410 8.23 7.36 4.72
CA PRO A 410 7.80 7.62 6.10
C PRO A 410 8.30 6.63 7.16
N GLU A 411 8.61 5.40 6.77
CA GLU A 411 9.14 4.38 7.68
C GLU A 411 10.66 4.48 7.89
N GLN A 412 11.29 5.47 7.27
CA GLN A 412 12.69 5.84 7.45
C GLN A 412 12.77 7.27 7.99
N PRO A 413 12.53 7.48 9.29
CA PRO A 413 12.54 8.81 9.86
C PRO A 413 13.93 9.45 9.82
N ARG A 414 13.95 10.78 9.67
CA ARG A 414 15.13 11.65 9.68
C ARG A 414 14.94 12.75 10.74
N GLY A 415 16.03 13.12 11.41
CA GLY A 415 16.04 14.11 12.50
C GLY A 415 15.24 13.69 13.73
N GLY A 416 15.15 14.56 14.73
CA GLY A 416 14.27 14.44 15.91
C GLY A 416 14.85 13.68 17.12
N LYS A 417 14.50 14.17 18.32
CA LYS A 417 14.83 13.60 19.63
C LYS A 417 13.86 12.47 20.01
N PRO A 418 14.23 11.57 20.93
CA PRO A 418 13.31 10.56 21.42
C PRO A 418 12.11 11.23 22.11
N GLY A 419 10.91 11.07 21.52
CA GLY A 419 9.66 11.69 21.98
C GLY A 419 9.07 12.72 21.01
N ASP A 420 9.82 13.13 19.98
CA ASP A 420 9.30 14.00 18.93
C ASP A 420 8.17 13.29 18.16
N LYS A 421 7.08 14.02 17.91
CA LYS A 421 5.87 13.46 17.29
C LYS A 421 5.93 13.39 15.77
N VAL A 422 6.90 14.08 15.15
CA VAL A 422 7.05 14.19 13.69
C VAL A 422 8.54 14.18 13.34
N HIS A 423 8.96 13.15 12.63
CA HIS A 423 10.26 13.07 11.97
C HIS A 423 10.05 13.36 10.48
N ALA A 424 10.95 14.10 9.84
CA ALA A 424 10.89 14.25 8.39
C ALA A 424 11.20 12.88 7.75
N PRO A 425 10.47 12.42 6.74
CA PRO A 425 10.79 11.16 6.07
C PRO A 425 12.10 11.30 5.27
N TYR A 426 12.81 10.20 5.07
CA TYR A 426 13.84 10.15 4.03
C TYR A 426 13.21 10.44 2.67
N ALA A 427 13.85 11.23 1.82
CA ALA A 427 13.35 11.58 0.50
C ALA A 427 14.42 11.40 -0.57
N GLY A 428 13.99 11.16 -1.79
CA GLY A 428 14.87 10.93 -2.93
C GLY A 428 14.08 10.47 -4.16
N TRP A 429 14.78 9.79 -5.06
CA TRP A 429 14.26 9.33 -6.34
C TRP A 429 14.29 7.81 -6.41
N MET A 430 13.27 7.23 -7.02
CA MET A 430 13.22 5.79 -7.33
C MET A 430 12.68 5.57 -8.74
N GLU A 431 13.09 4.49 -9.40
CA GLU A 431 12.61 4.16 -10.74
C GLU A 431 11.14 3.74 -10.70
N THR A 432 10.33 4.24 -11.64
CA THR A 432 8.89 3.93 -11.73
C THR A 432 8.64 2.42 -11.88
N GLY A 433 9.50 1.71 -12.62
CA GLY A 433 9.45 0.25 -12.77
C GLY A 433 9.70 -0.53 -11.47
N THR A 434 10.31 0.10 -10.48
CA THR A 434 10.60 -0.51 -9.16
C THR A 434 9.58 -0.12 -8.08
N ALA A 435 8.54 0.63 -8.41
CA ALA A 435 7.41 0.91 -7.51
C ALA A 435 6.24 -0.03 -7.82
N ALA A 436 5.33 -0.18 -6.85
CA ALA A 436 4.06 -0.91 -6.99
C ALA A 436 2.99 -0.30 -6.09
N PHE A 437 1.72 -0.62 -6.34
CA PHE A 437 0.62 -0.25 -5.44
C PHE A 437 0.76 -0.94 -4.07
N LEU A 438 0.45 -0.18 -3.01
CA LEU A 438 0.38 -0.68 -1.63
C LEU A 438 -1.07 -0.70 -1.14
N PRO A 439 -1.68 -1.88 -0.97
CA PRO A 439 -2.92 -2.02 -0.21
C PRO A 439 -2.72 -1.54 1.23
N LEU A 440 -3.46 -0.51 1.65
CA LEU A 440 -3.30 0.07 2.98
C LEU A 440 -3.97 -0.81 4.05
N ALA A 441 -3.15 -1.55 4.79
CA ALA A 441 -3.53 -2.30 5.97
C ALA A 441 -2.39 -2.28 6.99
N GLU A 442 -2.72 -2.43 8.28
CA GLU A 442 -1.69 -2.62 9.30
C GLU A 442 -1.01 -3.99 9.09
N PRO A 443 0.33 -4.06 9.21
CA PRO A 443 1.07 -5.30 9.04
C PRO A 443 0.85 -6.26 10.22
N ASP A 444 0.73 -7.54 9.93
CA ASP A 444 0.53 -8.59 10.95
C ASP A 444 1.86 -9.14 11.47
N ALA A 445 2.92 -9.06 10.65
CA ALA A 445 4.22 -9.60 10.99
C ALA A 445 5.36 -8.85 10.28
N VAL A 446 6.58 -9.10 10.74
CA VAL A 446 7.82 -8.64 10.11
C VAL A 446 8.75 -9.83 9.88
N VAL A 447 9.37 -9.88 8.70
CA VAL A 447 10.37 -10.91 8.35
C VAL A 447 11.60 -10.72 9.23
N LYS A 448 12.01 -11.78 9.94
CA LYS A 448 13.09 -11.71 10.96
C LYS A 448 14.40 -12.39 10.57
N ASN A 449 14.37 -13.23 9.55
CA ASN A 449 15.55 -13.90 9.02
C ASN A 449 16.10 -13.11 7.83
N LYS A 450 17.43 -13.02 7.70
CA LYS A 450 18.14 -12.20 6.70
C LYS A 450 17.49 -12.29 5.31
N LYS A 451 17.26 -13.52 4.86
CA LYS A 451 16.52 -13.88 3.65
C LYS A 451 15.56 -15.02 4.01
N ALA A 452 14.26 -14.75 3.95
CA ALA A 452 13.23 -15.74 4.25
C ALA A 452 12.73 -16.37 2.96
N ALA A 453 12.86 -17.70 2.85
CA ALA A 453 12.41 -18.43 1.68
C ALA A 453 10.88 -18.37 1.51
N LEU A 454 10.43 -18.32 0.26
CA LEU A 454 9.03 -18.37 -0.12
C LEU A 454 8.71 -19.71 -0.79
N ASP A 455 7.62 -20.34 -0.35
CA ASP A 455 7.05 -21.55 -0.93
C ASP A 455 5.85 -21.09 -1.80
N GLU A 456 6.02 -20.97 -3.11
CA GLU A 456 5.14 -20.26 -4.05
C GLU A 456 5.27 -18.73 -4.07
N GLY A 457 5.04 -18.14 -5.24
CA GLY A 457 5.04 -16.70 -5.48
C GLY A 457 5.99 -16.30 -6.61
N PRO A 458 6.05 -15.00 -6.94
CA PRO A 458 6.91 -14.48 -8.01
C PRO A 458 8.40 -14.41 -7.61
N LEU A 459 8.73 -14.62 -6.32
CA LEU A 459 10.08 -14.61 -5.78
C LEU A 459 10.40 -15.88 -5.00
N SER A 460 11.70 -16.18 -4.87
CA SER A 460 12.21 -17.25 -4.01
C SER A 460 12.40 -16.83 -2.55
N GLU A 461 12.54 -15.54 -2.25
CA GLU A 461 12.82 -15.05 -0.89
C GLU A 461 12.38 -13.59 -0.64
N LEU A 462 12.21 -13.21 0.64
CA LEU A 462 12.03 -11.84 1.10
C LEU A 462 13.16 -11.40 2.04
N SER A 463 13.55 -10.14 1.93
CA SER A 463 14.49 -9.51 2.86
C SER A 463 13.91 -9.40 4.26
N ILE A 464 14.78 -9.56 5.26
CA ILE A 464 14.54 -9.14 6.64
C ILE A 464 14.01 -7.69 6.72
N GLY A 465 13.14 -7.45 7.69
CA GLY A 465 12.52 -6.14 7.93
C GLY A 465 11.30 -5.83 7.08
N ALA A 466 10.99 -6.63 6.04
CA ALA A 466 9.75 -6.52 5.29
C ALA A 466 8.54 -6.77 6.20
N ARG A 467 7.56 -5.86 6.18
CA ARG A 467 6.35 -5.93 7.00
C ARG A 467 5.22 -6.48 6.17
N VAL A 468 4.70 -7.65 6.56
CA VAL A 468 3.79 -8.43 5.73
C VAL A 468 2.38 -8.43 6.30
N ARG A 469 1.40 -8.45 5.39
CA ARG A 469 -0.01 -8.73 5.70
C ARG A 469 -0.25 -10.23 5.50
N ILE A 470 -0.83 -10.89 6.50
CA ILE A 470 -1.18 -12.31 6.45
C ILE A 470 -2.64 -12.45 6.02
N LEU A 471 -2.87 -13.24 4.97
CA LEU A 471 -4.19 -13.52 4.41
C LEU A 471 -4.83 -14.77 5.02
N GLY A 472 -4.02 -15.71 5.50
CA GLY A 472 -4.48 -16.93 6.16
C GLY A 472 -3.34 -17.93 6.41
N ARG A 473 -3.63 -18.96 7.22
CA ARG A 473 -2.71 -20.10 7.44
C ARG A 473 -2.94 -21.17 6.39
N GLU A 474 -1.84 -21.75 5.90
CA GLU A 474 -1.84 -22.91 5.02
C GLU A 474 -0.76 -23.89 5.49
N LYS A 475 -0.91 -25.19 5.18
CA LYS A 475 0.13 -26.22 5.46
C LYS A 475 0.67 -26.24 6.91
N ASN A 476 -0.17 -25.95 7.92
CA ASN A 476 0.11 -25.93 9.38
C ASN A 476 1.20 -24.97 9.91
N THR A 477 2.27 -24.70 9.17
CA THR A 477 3.41 -23.85 9.59
C THR A 477 3.73 -22.73 8.60
N PHE A 478 2.89 -22.56 7.58
CA PHE A 478 3.01 -21.51 6.58
C PHE A 478 1.82 -20.55 6.66
N VAL A 479 2.07 -19.31 6.28
CA VAL A 479 1.04 -18.30 6.12
C VAL A 479 1.14 -17.71 4.73
N ARG A 480 -0.02 -17.46 4.11
CA ARG A 480 -0.10 -16.73 2.85
C ARG A 480 0.00 -15.24 3.15
N ILE A 481 0.87 -14.56 2.45
CA ILE A 481 1.08 -13.11 2.57
C ILE A 481 0.71 -12.41 1.27
N LEU A 482 0.24 -11.16 1.40
CA LEU A 482 0.05 -10.24 0.28
C LEU A 482 1.38 -9.56 -0.07
N LEU A 483 1.71 -9.53 -1.35
CA LEU A 483 2.90 -8.87 -1.88
C LEU A 483 2.51 -7.58 -2.62
N PRO A 484 3.47 -6.66 -2.85
CA PRO A 484 3.26 -5.47 -3.66
C PRO A 484 2.65 -5.82 -5.03
N GLY A 485 1.75 -4.99 -5.54
CA GLY A 485 1.12 -5.21 -6.85
C GLY A 485 0.06 -6.32 -6.88
N GLY A 486 -0.23 -6.99 -5.77
CA GLY A 486 -1.36 -7.93 -5.66
C GLY A 486 -1.01 -9.41 -5.74
N ASP A 487 0.26 -9.75 -5.92
CA ASP A 487 0.75 -11.12 -5.83
C ASP A 487 0.64 -11.68 -4.41
N THR A 488 0.79 -13.01 -4.27
CA THR A 488 0.87 -13.67 -2.95
C THR A 488 1.99 -14.69 -2.91
N ALA A 489 2.48 -14.97 -1.72
CA ALA A 489 3.45 -16.04 -1.46
C ALA A 489 3.12 -16.77 -0.17
N LEU A 490 3.62 -18.00 0.00
CA LEU A 490 3.67 -18.62 1.33
C LEU A 490 5.04 -18.39 1.96
N ILE A 491 5.03 -18.06 3.24
CA ILE A 491 6.23 -17.91 4.05
C ILE A 491 6.05 -18.72 5.33
N SER A 492 7.13 -19.31 5.84
CA SER A 492 7.07 -20.06 7.09
C SER A 492 6.90 -19.10 8.27
N GLU A 493 6.01 -19.44 9.21
CA GLU A 493 5.83 -18.68 10.45
C GLU A 493 7.13 -18.58 11.27
N LYS A 494 8.06 -19.54 11.08
CA LYS A 494 9.38 -19.52 11.72
C LYS A 494 10.24 -18.34 11.26
N ASP A 495 9.97 -17.77 10.08
CA ASP A 495 10.70 -16.64 9.49
C ASP A 495 10.08 -15.29 9.87
N LEU A 496 8.99 -15.31 10.63
CA LEU A 496 8.22 -14.14 11.02
C LEU A 496 8.31 -13.84 12.52
N ASN A 497 8.23 -12.54 12.83
CA ASN A 497 7.84 -12.03 14.14
C ASN A 497 6.45 -11.39 14.01
N PHE A 498 5.45 -11.93 14.70
CA PHE A 498 4.09 -11.38 14.71
C PHE A 498 4.03 -10.06 15.49
N LEU A 499 3.35 -9.08 14.93
CA LEU A 499 3.15 -7.75 15.50
C LEU A 499 1.83 -7.68 16.29
N PRO A 500 1.77 -6.89 17.40
CA PRO A 500 2.89 -6.18 18.02
C PRO A 500 3.84 -7.14 18.76
N VAL A 501 5.15 -6.89 18.61
CA VAL A 501 6.20 -7.65 19.28
C VAL A 501 6.34 -7.16 20.73
N LYS A 502 6.20 -8.06 21.72
CA LYS A 502 6.24 -7.72 23.16
C LYS A 502 7.16 -8.60 24.03
N PRO A 503 8.46 -8.78 23.69
CA PRO A 503 9.43 -9.44 24.56
C PRO A 503 9.72 -8.58 25.80
N ALA A 504 10.16 -9.23 26.89
CA ALA A 504 10.72 -8.53 28.04
C ALA A 504 12.00 -7.75 27.66
N PRO A 505 12.33 -6.62 28.31
CA PRO A 505 13.44 -5.75 27.89
C PRO A 505 14.81 -6.45 27.74
N ALA A 506 15.16 -7.37 28.64
CA ALA A 506 16.43 -8.11 28.57
C ALA A 506 16.47 -9.07 27.37
N GLU A 507 15.37 -9.81 27.15
CA GLU A 507 15.22 -10.69 25.99
C GLU A 507 15.24 -9.89 24.68
N LEU A 508 14.58 -8.73 24.65
CA LEU A 508 14.59 -7.84 23.48
C LEU A 508 16.01 -7.44 23.07
N ARG A 509 16.86 -7.04 24.03
CA ARG A 509 18.26 -6.69 23.77
C ARG A 509 19.05 -7.86 23.17
N LYS A 510 18.89 -9.06 23.74
CA LYS A 510 19.52 -10.28 23.23
C LYS A 510 19.05 -10.59 21.80
N LYS A 511 17.75 -10.43 21.54
CA LYS A 511 17.14 -10.66 20.22
C LYS A 511 17.61 -9.65 19.17
N ILE A 512 17.73 -8.37 19.52
CA ILE A 512 18.27 -7.32 18.63
C ILE A 512 19.71 -7.66 18.22
N LEU A 513 20.57 -8.00 19.17
CA LEU A 513 21.95 -8.42 18.87
C LEU A 513 21.99 -9.70 18.04
N GLY A 514 21.12 -10.68 18.34
CA GLY A 514 20.97 -11.88 17.54
C GLY A 514 20.57 -11.58 16.09
N THR A 515 19.72 -10.58 15.86
CA THR A 515 19.38 -10.10 14.52
C THR A 515 20.59 -9.49 13.82
N ALA A 516 21.34 -8.60 14.47
CA ALA A 516 22.54 -8.01 13.89
C ALA A 516 23.61 -9.07 13.54
N ARG A 517 23.76 -10.09 14.38
CA ARG A 517 24.73 -11.18 14.15
C ARG A 517 24.41 -12.07 12.94
N GLN A 518 23.19 -12.04 12.41
CA GLN A 518 22.87 -12.75 11.15
C GLN A 518 23.64 -12.21 9.94
N PHE A 519 24.19 -10.99 10.06
CA PHE A 519 24.93 -10.32 9.01
C PHE A 519 26.44 -10.51 9.11
N LEU A 520 26.98 -11.15 10.17
CA LEU A 520 28.42 -11.32 10.33
C LEU A 520 29.04 -11.97 9.06
N GLY A 521 30.09 -11.34 8.54
CA GLY A 521 30.76 -11.73 7.30
C GLY A 521 30.17 -11.13 6.02
N ASP A 522 28.96 -10.55 6.05
CA ASP A 522 28.38 -9.89 4.88
C ASP A 522 29.22 -8.68 4.46
N ARG A 523 29.27 -8.40 3.15
CA ARG A 523 29.98 -7.24 2.62
C ARG A 523 29.27 -5.95 3.00
N TYR A 524 30.06 -4.93 3.34
CA TYR A 524 29.55 -3.58 3.51
C TYR A 524 29.02 -3.05 2.16
N TYR A 525 27.82 -2.47 2.19
CA TYR A 525 27.22 -1.81 1.03
C TYR A 525 26.63 -0.47 1.46
N TRP A 526 27.20 0.62 0.94
CA TRP A 526 26.73 1.97 1.23
C TRP A 526 25.25 2.14 0.83
N GLY A 527 24.44 2.77 1.68
CA GLY A 527 23.00 2.87 1.46
C GLY A 527 22.22 1.57 1.77
N GLY A 528 22.92 0.47 2.08
CA GLY A 528 22.35 -0.85 2.32
C GLY A 528 21.43 -0.91 3.54
N ARG A 529 20.22 -1.40 3.31
CA ARG A 529 19.17 -1.59 4.32
C ARG A 529 18.31 -2.80 3.97
N SER A 530 18.95 -3.93 3.66
CA SER A 530 18.26 -5.18 3.35
C SER A 530 19.12 -6.40 3.64
N GLY A 531 18.55 -7.59 3.49
CA GLY A 531 19.29 -8.86 3.47
C GLY A 531 20.22 -9.04 2.27
N TYR A 532 20.24 -8.08 1.33
CA TYR A 532 21.07 -8.09 0.12
C TYR A 532 22.25 -7.11 0.18
N GLY A 533 22.26 -6.20 1.15
CA GLY A 533 23.32 -5.21 1.35
C GLY A 533 23.05 -4.37 2.59
N ILE A 534 24.12 -4.07 3.34
CA ILE A 534 23.99 -3.44 4.65
C ILE A 534 25.11 -2.42 4.90
N ASP A 535 24.75 -1.24 5.41
CA ASP A 535 25.71 -0.28 5.99
C ASP A 535 25.60 -0.23 7.53
N CYS A 536 26.44 0.59 8.17
CA CYS A 536 26.51 0.71 9.62
C CYS A 536 25.16 1.04 10.26
N SER A 537 24.46 2.03 9.72
CA SER A 537 23.18 2.50 10.23
C SER A 537 21.99 1.66 9.76
N GLY A 538 22.09 1.03 8.59
CA GLY A 538 21.14 0.03 8.09
C GLY A 538 21.13 -1.23 8.94
N LEU A 539 22.31 -1.69 9.41
CA LEU A 539 22.43 -2.82 10.34
C LEU A 539 21.67 -2.55 11.65
N VAL A 540 21.90 -1.37 12.23
CA VAL A 540 21.17 -0.92 13.44
C VAL A 540 19.68 -0.82 13.15
N ASN A 541 19.28 -0.19 12.04
CA ASN A 541 17.87 -0.03 11.68
C ASN A 541 17.14 -1.37 11.59
N LEU A 542 17.66 -2.34 10.83
CA LEU A 542 17.03 -3.66 10.67
C LEU A 542 17.03 -4.47 11.97
N ALA A 543 18.12 -4.40 12.75
CA ALA A 543 18.20 -5.09 14.04
C ALA A 543 17.11 -4.67 15.02
N TYR A 544 16.66 -3.42 14.97
CA TYR A 544 15.56 -2.90 15.78
C TYR A 544 14.18 -3.08 15.11
N ARG A 545 14.07 -2.85 13.80
CA ARG A 545 12.82 -2.89 13.02
C ARG A 545 12.11 -4.24 13.12
N VAL A 546 12.87 -5.33 13.10
CA VAL A 546 12.37 -6.72 13.24
C VAL A 546 11.66 -6.97 14.57
N TRP A 547 11.88 -6.11 15.56
CA TRP A 547 11.26 -6.17 16.88
C TRP A 547 10.26 -5.02 17.13
N GLY A 548 9.80 -4.36 16.06
CA GLY A 548 8.76 -3.33 16.11
C GLY A 548 9.26 -1.94 16.53
N LEU A 549 10.57 -1.70 16.49
CA LEU A 549 11.17 -0.40 16.83
C LEU A 549 11.76 0.24 15.57
N ASP A 550 11.14 1.31 15.08
CA ASP A 550 11.65 2.08 13.95
C ASP A 550 12.64 3.14 14.43
N LEU A 551 13.93 2.91 14.14
CA LEU A 551 14.98 3.91 14.36
C LEU A 551 15.21 4.73 13.09
N PRO A 552 15.74 5.96 13.21
CA PRO A 552 16.15 6.75 12.04
C PRO A 552 17.11 6.01 11.12
N ARG A 553 17.11 6.38 9.84
CA ARG A 553 17.92 5.71 8.82
C ARG A 553 19.42 5.96 8.98
N ASN A 554 19.82 7.20 9.29
CA ASN A 554 21.22 7.63 9.30
C ASN A 554 21.84 7.58 10.70
N ALA A 555 23.15 7.33 10.78
CA ALA A 555 23.89 7.28 12.04
C ALA A 555 23.77 8.59 12.84
N ALA A 556 23.87 9.76 12.19
CA ALA A 556 23.71 11.06 12.85
C ALA A 556 22.32 11.24 13.46
N ASP A 557 21.26 10.79 12.77
CA ASP A 557 19.90 10.87 13.29
C ASP A 557 19.66 9.87 14.43
N GLN A 558 20.23 8.66 14.33
CA GLN A 558 20.22 7.68 15.42
C GLN A 558 20.93 8.20 16.67
N PHE A 559 22.00 8.98 16.50
CA PHE A 559 22.69 9.63 17.62
C PHE A 559 21.81 10.67 18.32
N VAL A 560 21.08 11.49 17.56
CA VAL A 560 20.12 12.49 18.09
C VAL A 560 18.92 11.81 18.75
N TYR A 561 18.43 10.71 18.14
CA TYR A 561 17.35 9.89 18.67
C TYR A 561 17.75 9.16 19.97
N GLY A 562 19.03 8.86 20.15
CA GLY A 562 19.54 8.21 21.34
C GLY A 562 19.66 9.13 22.55
N ARG A 563 19.30 8.61 23.74
CA ARG A 563 19.60 9.29 25.01
C ARG A 563 21.04 9.03 25.41
N GLN A 564 21.73 10.04 25.95
CA GLN A 564 23.11 9.87 26.40
C GLN A 564 23.21 8.77 27.45
N ALA A 565 24.23 7.92 27.33
CA ALA A 565 24.59 6.90 28.29
C ALA A 565 26.02 7.13 28.78
N SER A 566 26.32 6.75 30.02
CA SER A 566 27.70 6.57 30.47
C SER A 566 28.17 5.17 30.12
N ARG A 567 29.49 4.96 30.09
CA ARG A 567 30.10 3.64 29.87
C ARG A 567 29.57 2.60 30.86
N GLU A 568 29.46 2.98 32.13
CA GLU A 568 29.03 2.12 33.23
C GLU A 568 27.54 1.74 33.11
N SER A 569 26.73 2.60 32.50
CA SER A 569 25.30 2.37 32.29
C SER A 569 24.97 1.58 31.02
N LEU A 570 25.98 1.29 30.19
CA LEU A 570 25.82 0.81 28.84
C LEU A 570 25.45 -0.69 28.83
N LYS A 571 24.35 -1.01 28.17
CA LYS A 571 23.74 -2.34 28.13
C LYS A 571 23.81 -2.93 26.72
N PRO A 572 23.78 -4.26 26.58
CA PRO A 572 23.69 -4.92 25.27
C PRO A 572 22.59 -4.30 24.38
N ALA A 573 22.88 -4.10 23.10
CA ALA A 573 22.11 -3.37 22.09
C ALA A 573 22.10 -1.83 22.21
N ASP A 574 22.70 -1.22 23.24
CA ASP A 574 22.96 0.23 23.20
C ASP A 574 23.95 0.58 22.07
N LEU A 575 23.98 1.86 21.67
CA LEU A 575 24.69 2.31 20.48
C LEU A 575 25.97 3.05 20.84
N VAL A 576 27.04 2.74 20.12
CA VAL A 576 28.31 3.46 20.15
C VAL A 576 28.45 4.20 18.83
N PHE A 577 28.85 5.46 18.87
CA PHE A 577 29.04 6.30 17.70
C PHE A 577 30.46 6.84 17.64
N SER A 578 30.95 7.08 16.43
CA SER A 578 32.21 7.79 16.21
C SER A 578 32.07 8.90 15.17
N THR A 579 32.96 9.89 15.28
CA THR A 579 33.16 10.94 14.29
C THR A 579 34.63 11.34 14.23
N GLU A 580 35.11 11.68 13.04
CA GLU A 580 36.43 12.29 12.82
C GLU A 580 36.36 13.83 12.82
N LYS A 581 35.15 14.40 12.87
CA LYS A 581 34.93 15.85 12.94
C LYS A 581 34.71 16.27 14.40
N ASN A 582 35.10 17.49 14.75
CA ASN A 582 34.93 18.02 16.10
C ASN A 582 33.48 18.44 16.46
N ASN A 583 32.46 18.00 15.71
CA ASN A 583 31.06 18.36 15.95
C ASN A 583 30.08 17.16 15.85
N PHE A 584 28.92 17.29 16.51
CA PHE A 584 27.88 16.25 16.53
C PHE A 584 27.20 16.03 15.18
N THR A 585 27.26 17.01 14.27
CA THR A 585 26.80 16.88 12.88
C THR A 585 27.73 16.02 12.02
N GLY A 586 28.90 15.66 12.56
CA GLY A 586 29.90 14.85 11.87
C GLY A 586 29.86 13.36 12.18
N ILE A 587 28.88 12.87 12.95
CA ILE A 587 28.72 11.42 13.19
C ILE A 587 28.66 10.69 11.84
N ASN A 588 29.66 9.84 11.59
CA ASN A 588 29.82 9.11 10.33
C ASN A 588 29.72 7.59 10.51
N HIS A 589 29.68 7.10 11.76
CA HIS A 589 29.63 5.67 12.03
C HIS A 589 28.88 5.32 13.31
N VAL A 590 28.23 4.16 13.31
CA VAL A 590 27.46 3.61 14.44
C VAL A 590 27.72 2.10 14.59
N MET A 591 27.77 1.64 15.83
CA MET A 591 28.02 0.27 16.25
C MET A 591 27.01 -0.15 17.32
N LEU A 592 26.66 -1.43 17.38
CA LEU A 592 25.89 -2.03 18.47
C LEU A 592 26.83 -2.54 19.55
N TYR A 593 26.61 -2.15 20.81
CA TYR A 593 27.35 -2.73 21.93
C TYR A 593 26.80 -4.12 22.29
N ALA A 594 27.68 -5.11 22.32
CA ALA A 594 27.33 -6.50 22.59
C ALA A 594 27.56 -6.92 24.06
N GLY A 595 28.12 -6.05 24.91
CA GLY A 595 28.53 -6.39 26.27
C GLY A 595 30.03 -6.67 26.37
N GLY A 596 30.61 -6.50 27.56
CA GLY A 596 32.02 -6.83 27.83
C GLY A 596 33.04 -6.10 26.96
N GLY A 597 32.71 -4.90 26.47
CA GLY A 597 33.56 -4.16 25.53
C GLY A 597 33.49 -4.62 24.07
N MET A 598 32.59 -5.55 23.71
CA MET A 598 32.40 -6.01 22.34
C MET A 598 31.43 -5.12 21.55
N LEU A 599 31.69 -4.99 20.24
CA LEU A 599 30.92 -4.19 19.30
C LEU A 599 30.56 -5.02 18.06
N VAL A 600 29.34 -4.87 17.54
CA VAL A 600 28.91 -5.39 16.23
C VAL A 600 28.75 -4.21 15.27
N GLU A 601 29.41 -4.27 14.11
CA GLU A 601 29.43 -3.18 13.13
C GLU A 601 29.44 -3.69 11.69
N ALA A 602 28.86 -2.92 10.78
CA ALA A 602 29.15 -3.00 9.35
C ALA A 602 30.08 -1.83 9.01
N THR A 603 31.31 -2.08 8.56
CA THR A 603 32.31 -1.02 8.39
C THR A 603 32.99 -1.06 7.01
N GLN A 604 33.30 0.13 6.48
CA GLN A 604 34.16 0.26 5.30
C GLN A 604 35.60 -0.15 5.60
N ASP A 605 36.07 0.01 6.85
CA ASP A 605 37.46 -0.28 7.27
C ASP A 605 37.92 -1.71 6.86
N THR A 606 37.02 -2.68 6.96
CA THR A 606 37.26 -4.07 6.55
C THR A 606 36.37 -4.53 5.40
N GLY A 607 35.51 -3.65 4.90
CA GLY A 607 34.52 -3.96 3.86
C GLY A 607 33.47 -5.00 4.28
N SER A 608 33.25 -5.23 5.57
CA SER A 608 32.39 -6.32 6.07
C SER A 608 31.71 -6.02 7.40
N VAL A 609 30.72 -6.84 7.73
CA VAL A 609 30.11 -6.90 9.06
C VAL A 609 30.94 -7.81 9.97
N ARG A 610 31.27 -7.33 11.17
CA ARG A 610 32.10 -8.06 12.13
C ARG A 610 31.68 -7.80 13.58
N GLU A 611 32.15 -8.66 14.46
CA GLU A 611 32.15 -8.45 15.91
C GLU A 611 33.61 -8.25 16.36
N VAL A 612 33.88 -7.16 17.07
CA VAL A 612 35.24 -6.69 17.40
C VAL A 612 35.28 -6.11 18.80
N SER A 613 36.41 -6.24 19.50
CA SER A 613 36.57 -5.58 20.80
C SER A 613 36.80 -4.08 20.64
N PHE A 614 36.37 -3.30 21.63
CA PHE A 614 36.60 -1.85 21.67
C PHE A 614 38.10 -1.51 21.57
N LYS A 615 38.96 -2.33 22.19
CA LYS A 615 40.42 -2.15 22.17
C LYS A 615 40.99 -2.38 20.77
N GLU A 616 40.56 -3.42 20.06
CA GLU A 616 40.99 -3.64 18.68
C GLU A 616 40.49 -2.55 17.74
N LYS A 617 39.26 -2.07 17.93
CA LYS A 617 38.66 -1.03 17.06
C LYS A 617 39.30 0.34 17.27
N PHE A 618 39.52 0.75 18.52
CA PHE A 618 39.91 2.12 18.86
C PHE A 618 41.31 2.23 19.48
N GLY A 619 41.97 1.14 19.85
CA GLY A 619 43.29 1.15 20.48
C GLY A 619 43.29 1.46 21.99
N LEU A 620 42.12 1.62 22.61
CA LEU A 620 41.99 1.91 24.05
C LEU A 620 41.16 0.83 24.75
N ASP A 621 41.53 0.47 25.97
CA ASP A 621 40.71 -0.40 26.81
C ASP A 621 39.33 0.24 27.08
N PHE A 622 38.26 -0.54 26.88
CA PHE A 622 36.90 -0.08 27.16
C PHE A 622 36.74 0.38 28.61
N ALA A 623 37.45 -0.19 29.58
CA ALA A 623 37.38 0.25 30.97
C ALA A 623 37.83 1.71 31.18
N LYS A 624 38.62 2.26 30.25
CA LYS A 624 39.25 3.58 30.33
C LYS A 624 38.53 4.68 29.54
N VAL A 625 37.53 4.33 28.71
CA VAL A 625 36.87 5.32 27.84
C VAL A 625 35.78 6.11 28.55
N LYS A 626 35.71 7.41 28.27
CA LYS A 626 34.62 8.31 28.66
C LYS A 626 33.78 8.72 27.45
N ASN A 627 32.49 8.99 27.67
CA ASN A 627 31.63 9.54 26.62
C ASN A 627 32.15 10.91 26.14
N GLY A 628 32.33 11.06 24.82
CA GLY A 628 32.89 12.24 24.19
C GLY A 628 34.42 12.29 24.12
N GLN A 629 35.11 11.22 24.54
CA GLN A 629 36.58 11.15 24.47
C GLN A 629 37.07 10.99 23.02
N VAL A 630 38.20 11.62 22.72
CA VAL A 630 38.92 11.45 21.45
C VAL A 630 39.94 10.33 21.60
N ILE A 631 39.92 9.36 20.69
CA ILE A 631 40.82 8.21 20.63
C ILE A 631 41.26 8.06 19.18
N ASN A 632 42.56 8.16 18.90
CA ASN A 632 43.12 8.06 17.55
C ASN A 632 42.39 8.94 16.51
N GLY A 633 42.14 10.21 16.87
CA GLY A 633 41.44 11.17 16.01
C GLY A 633 39.92 10.99 15.92
N LYS A 634 39.34 9.95 16.56
CA LYS A 634 37.90 9.68 16.55
C LYS A 634 37.27 10.05 17.90
N LYS A 635 36.25 10.90 17.89
CA LYS A 635 35.45 11.21 19.08
C LYS A 635 34.36 10.17 19.26
N ILE A 636 34.32 9.53 20.42
CA ILE A 636 33.43 8.38 20.70
C ILE A 636 32.26 8.79 21.59
N PHE A 637 31.06 8.35 21.24
CA PHE A 637 29.86 8.62 22.03
C PHE A 637 29.02 7.37 22.33
N PHE A 638 28.26 7.44 23.42
CA PHE A 638 27.42 6.37 23.92
C PHE A 638 25.97 6.82 24.03
N ARG A 639 25.05 6.06 23.41
CA ARG A 639 23.61 6.32 23.51
C ARG A 639 22.82 5.05 23.80
N THR A 640 21.71 5.21 24.52
CA THR A 640 20.67 4.19 24.65
C THR A 640 19.40 4.63 23.93
N VAL A 641 18.83 3.73 23.14
CA VAL A 641 17.58 3.97 22.36
C VAL A 641 16.38 3.22 22.95
N MET A 642 16.61 2.31 23.89
CA MET A 642 15.56 1.59 24.61
C MET A 642 14.96 2.49 25.70
N LYS A 643 13.64 2.48 25.88
CA LYS A 643 12.97 3.16 27.01
C LYS A 643 13.37 2.48 28.34
N LYS A 644 13.37 3.26 29.43
CA LYS A 644 13.66 2.73 30.76
C LYS A 644 12.51 1.88 31.24
#